data_AF-A0A820ZB69-F1
#
_entry.id   AF-A0A820ZB69-F1
#
_cell.length_a   1.000
_cell.length_b   1.000
_cell.length_c   1.000
_cell.angle_alpha   90.00
_cell.angle_beta   90.00
_cell.angle_gamma   90.00
#
_symmetry.space_group_name_H-M   'P 1'
#
loop_
_entity.id
_entity.type
_entity.pdbx_description
1 polymer ?
#
loop_
_entity_poly.entity_id
_entity_poly.type
_entity_poly.pdbx_seq_one_letter_code
_entity_poly.pdbx_strand_id
1 'polypeptide(L)'
;TKGKGTHDSAKFLPQLPEIRVKPQWTTPRAPLFVPGKNKLNEVATENERFLQELVERDPKRKRLQGPVRSPDAKALEAVHRKTVDSKKQREDFRKALVDIVTNADNDGGNDLNNLYLNGNDNTPGVSDMPTSVEKDILRYHFYVHNGIDTEYVAELDDHRINDTLSRLPHDLRHSWEPLVNSLTDEMKEDYLLSVKKAIVDFVLHDPRETEEKVKEETLPHRQEIAVLPKPWHGTFVQATKFIEKNLHSINPAMAQVLSMWHKNIFKKLKVIDCDEFRERNDAIELSNFHSTCKRHMDSAREQLAKRWISDIQTIFYQGHKRGIVPSQDDPKFRSFFNTVATLMTQCLQDITLYTIEDYTNLLITPPESIRNYEHSGFIVNMFLSEDEIKFEPSYTDFETVFLSMYDLIIARCTNLPRIEAKLFSDRSPNHGDSQYLIPVILPSILESHKARIREMLRTEFEGPREHAATFEQYAVLITKQADTDVEQFLNQEHSFNDYVQEVRKYKGKIEDITYNLEKVVRRGMFEIHCNDLIRSLAKRAEACMNRLLERMVKDHRDSGEELIGQFERIAEQAVRTPMSTAELMEIKAFLAKSKTQTIPDLEKRLVQAKDELIFLLGNTELPPADLRLNTNMFSWIERMPAAFEEHATIAKEKEEQFKEALTLKRERFVEELENYTKQVEELQEMGNIKELPRYHKKAQHIEQKLTQAAERIEQFNVEED
;
A
#
# COMPACT_ATOMS: atom_id res chain seq x y z
N THR A 1 77.45 15.47 -39.20
CA THR A 1 78.90 15.19 -39.24
C THR A 1 79.31 14.45 -37.96
N LYS A 2 80.18 13.43 -38.10
CA LYS A 2 80.96 12.67 -37.10
C LYS A 2 81.13 13.42 -35.76
N GLY A 3 81.06 12.88 -34.54
CA GLY A 3 81.42 11.56 -34.02
C GLY A 3 82.34 11.77 -32.79
N LYS A 4 82.33 10.79 -31.86
CA LYS A 4 83.24 10.55 -30.71
C LYS A 4 82.90 11.21 -29.36
N GLY A 5 82.68 10.35 -28.36
CA GLY A 5 82.65 10.70 -26.95
C GLY A 5 84.03 10.64 -26.28
N THR A 6 84.09 11.11 -25.04
CA THR A 6 85.11 10.73 -24.04
C THR A 6 84.52 10.98 -22.65
N HIS A 7 84.35 9.88 -21.91
CA HIS A 7 84.53 9.71 -20.47
C HIS A 7 84.39 10.93 -19.55
N ASP A 8 83.40 10.92 -18.64
CA ASP A 8 83.73 10.81 -17.22
C ASP A 8 82.53 10.45 -16.33
N SER A 9 82.80 9.63 -15.32
CA SER A 9 81.86 8.95 -14.44
C SER A 9 81.54 9.78 -13.19
N ALA A 10 80.60 10.72 -13.28
CA ALA A 10 79.99 11.35 -12.11
C ALA A 10 78.77 12.19 -12.51
N LYS A 11 77.56 11.60 -12.57
CA LYS A 11 76.27 12.33 -12.58
C LYS A 11 75.07 11.36 -12.63
N PHE A 12 74.91 10.54 -11.59
CA PHE A 12 73.60 9.98 -11.22
C PHE A 12 73.60 9.69 -9.71
N LEU A 13 73.65 10.76 -8.93
CA LEU A 13 73.22 10.76 -7.54
C LEU A 13 72.32 11.98 -7.34
N PRO A 14 71.10 11.83 -6.80
CA PRO A 14 70.31 12.98 -6.38
C PRO A 14 71.05 13.69 -5.23
N GLN A 15 71.33 14.98 -5.42
CA GLN A 15 71.84 15.84 -4.35
C GLN A 15 70.73 16.06 -3.31
N LEU A 16 71.05 15.82 -2.03
CA LEU A 16 70.20 16.21 -0.91
C LEU A 16 70.24 17.74 -0.76
N PRO A 17 69.09 18.43 -0.55
CA PRO A 17 69.08 19.86 -0.27
C PRO A 17 69.74 20.17 1.09
N GLU A 18 70.58 21.21 1.14
CA GLU A 18 71.37 21.66 2.32
C GLU A 18 70.54 22.30 3.45
N ILE A 19 69.20 22.13 3.46
CA ILE A 19 68.36 22.62 4.55
C ILE A 19 67.53 21.46 5.09
N ARG A 20 67.92 20.97 6.27
CA ARG A 20 67.10 20.05 7.08
C ARG A 20 65.80 20.75 7.46
N VAL A 21 64.72 20.49 6.72
CA VAL A 21 63.37 20.83 7.18
C VAL A 21 63.00 19.86 8.30
N LYS A 22 62.68 20.39 9.48
CA LYS A 22 62.19 19.58 10.60
C LYS A 22 60.87 18.91 10.20
N PRO A 23 60.69 17.60 10.43
CA PRO A 23 59.44 16.92 10.12
C PRO A 23 58.30 17.43 11.01
N GLN A 24 57.09 17.47 10.44
CA GLN A 24 55.91 18.16 10.98
C GLN A 24 55.48 17.67 12.39
N TRP A 25 55.87 16.46 12.80
CA TRP A 25 55.58 15.89 14.12
C TRP A 25 56.38 16.50 15.29
N THR A 26 57.33 17.39 15.01
CA THR A 26 58.05 18.15 16.06
C THR A 26 57.24 19.31 16.65
N THR A 27 56.01 19.52 16.18
CA THR A 27 55.07 20.52 16.71
C THR A 27 54.08 19.83 17.65
N PRO A 28 53.98 20.22 18.93
CA PRO A 28 53.05 19.59 19.86
C PRO A 28 51.61 20.04 19.52
N ARG A 29 50.88 19.25 18.75
CA ARG A 29 49.42 19.32 18.65
C ARG A 29 48.83 18.00 19.14
N ALA A 30 47.84 18.10 20.01
CA ALA A 30 47.10 16.95 20.54
C ALA A 30 46.39 16.19 19.40
N PRO A 31 46.38 14.85 19.39
CA PRO A 31 45.74 14.08 18.33
C PRO A 31 44.21 14.07 18.50
N LEU A 32 43.49 14.49 17.46
CA LEU A 32 42.07 14.15 17.26
C LEU A 32 41.98 12.77 16.60
N PHE A 33 41.19 11.87 17.19
CA PHE A 33 40.88 10.56 16.60
C PHE A 33 39.61 10.64 15.75
N VAL A 34 39.67 10.12 14.51
CA VAL A 34 38.51 9.86 13.64
C VAL A 34 38.57 8.39 13.21
N PRO A 35 37.50 7.59 13.36
CA PRO A 35 37.50 6.18 12.95
C PRO A 35 37.27 6.02 11.43
N GLY A 36 38.18 5.32 10.76
CA GLY A 36 38.02 4.86 9.37
C GLY A 36 37.39 3.47 9.30
N LYS A 37 36.49 3.28 8.32
CA LYS A 37 35.75 2.03 8.06
C LYS A 37 36.63 1.03 7.29
N ASN A 38 36.69 -0.22 7.74
CA ASN A 38 37.25 -1.34 6.96
C ASN A 38 36.14 -2.31 6.54
N LYS A 39 35.99 -2.49 5.22
CA LYS A 39 35.28 -3.59 4.56
C LYS A 39 36.33 -4.62 4.17
N LEU A 40 36.44 -5.74 4.89
CA LEU A 40 37.25 -6.90 4.49
C LEU A 40 36.86 -8.20 5.23
N ASN A 41 35.82 -8.21 6.07
CA ASN A 41 35.53 -9.34 6.98
C ASN A 41 34.46 -10.33 6.50
N GLU A 42 33.72 -10.08 5.41
CA GLU A 42 32.57 -10.93 5.04
C GLU A 42 32.98 -12.23 4.32
N VAL A 43 34.03 -12.24 3.50
CA VAL A 43 34.44 -13.46 2.76
C VAL A 43 35.33 -14.39 3.61
N ALA A 44 36.03 -13.85 4.61
CA ALA A 44 36.82 -14.65 5.55
C ALA A 44 35.93 -15.38 6.58
N THR A 45 34.81 -14.77 7.00
CA THR A 45 33.94 -15.33 8.03
C THR A 45 33.06 -16.47 7.54
N GLU A 46 32.66 -16.52 6.27
CA GLU A 46 31.93 -17.68 5.71
C GLU A 46 32.84 -18.91 5.57
N ASN A 47 34.07 -18.71 5.10
CA ASN A 47 35.07 -19.78 5.01
C ASN A 47 35.50 -20.27 6.40
N GLU A 48 35.66 -19.38 7.38
CA GLU A 48 35.95 -19.76 8.77
C GLU A 48 34.77 -20.46 9.46
N ARG A 49 33.52 -20.07 9.18
CA ARG A 49 32.31 -20.75 9.71
C ARG A 49 32.15 -22.16 9.13
N PHE A 50 32.32 -22.31 7.81
CA PHE A 50 32.26 -23.61 7.14
C PHE A 50 33.35 -24.56 7.67
N LEU A 51 34.56 -24.05 7.92
CA LEU A 51 35.66 -24.80 8.52
C LEU A 51 35.42 -25.11 10.02
N GLN A 52 34.82 -24.21 10.79
CA GLN A 52 34.45 -24.48 12.19
C GLN A 52 33.39 -25.59 12.30
N GLU A 53 32.40 -25.60 11.42
CA GLU A 53 31.32 -26.60 11.42
C GLU A 53 31.81 -28.01 11.04
N LEU A 54 32.90 -28.10 10.27
CA LEU A 54 33.57 -29.36 9.91
C LEU A 54 34.49 -29.91 11.01
N VAL A 55 35.04 -29.03 11.87
CA VAL A 55 36.03 -29.35 12.91
C VAL A 55 35.41 -29.57 14.30
N GLU A 56 34.15 -29.19 14.52
CA GLU A 56 33.45 -29.48 15.77
C GLU A 56 33.44 -30.98 16.11
N ARG A 57 34.19 -31.34 17.15
CA ARG A 57 34.14 -32.65 17.80
C ARG A 57 33.00 -32.68 18.81
N ASP A 58 32.27 -33.79 18.85
CA ASP A 58 31.23 -34.07 19.86
C ASP A 58 31.76 -33.69 21.27
N PRO A 59 31.03 -32.88 22.06
CA PRO A 59 31.46 -32.57 23.42
C PRO A 59 31.53 -33.87 24.24
N LYS A 60 32.70 -34.14 24.83
CA LYS A 60 32.90 -35.28 25.75
C LYS A 60 31.83 -35.21 26.84
N ARG A 61 30.95 -36.23 26.90
CA ARG A 61 29.94 -36.41 27.96
C ARG A 61 30.61 -36.29 29.33
N LYS A 62 30.33 -35.21 30.06
CA LYS A 62 30.55 -35.16 31.51
C LYS A 62 29.63 -36.19 32.17
N ARG A 63 30.23 -37.14 32.89
CA ARG A 63 29.52 -38.02 33.84
C ARG A 63 28.87 -37.13 34.92
N LEU A 64 27.56 -36.89 34.79
CA LEU A 64 26.73 -36.38 35.88
C LEU A 64 26.38 -37.58 36.78
N GLN A 65 26.97 -37.62 37.98
CA GLN A 65 26.43 -38.42 39.08
C GLN A 65 25.34 -37.58 39.77
N GLY A 66 24.10 -38.08 39.76
CA GLY A 66 22.95 -37.52 40.47
C GLY A 66 21.67 -38.28 40.11
N PRO A 67 20.74 -38.50 41.07
CA PRO A 67 19.81 -39.63 41.02
C PRO A 67 18.65 -39.42 40.02
N VAL A 68 18.28 -40.52 39.36
CA VAL A 68 17.24 -40.62 38.33
C VAL A 68 15.84 -40.59 38.94
N ARG A 69 14.98 -39.70 38.41
CA ARG A 69 13.53 -39.93 38.29
C ARG A 69 13.21 -40.11 36.80
N SER A 70 12.49 -41.19 36.48
CA SER A 70 12.21 -41.70 35.13
C SER A 70 11.19 -40.87 34.33
N PRO A 71 11.39 -40.74 33.01
CA PRO A 71 10.27 -40.68 32.06
C PRO A 71 10.39 -41.64 30.86
N ASP A 72 9.27 -41.78 30.14
CA ASP A 72 8.83 -42.85 29.25
C ASP A 72 9.73 -43.26 28.05
N ALA A 73 9.80 -44.58 27.83
CA ALA A 73 10.68 -45.26 26.89
C ALA A 73 10.39 -45.03 25.39
N LYS A 74 9.19 -44.57 25.01
CA LYS A 74 8.81 -44.40 23.58
C LYS A 74 9.29 -43.08 22.95
N ALA A 75 9.51 -42.03 23.74
CA ALA A 75 10.05 -40.75 23.22
C ALA A 75 11.58 -40.81 23.00
N LEU A 76 12.27 -41.63 23.80
CA LEU A 76 13.71 -41.86 23.67
C LEU A 76 14.06 -42.61 22.38
N GLU A 77 13.27 -43.60 21.94
CA GLU A 77 13.55 -44.33 20.70
C GLU A 77 13.40 -43.45 19.44
N ALA A 78 12.47 -42.51 19.39
CA ALA A 78 12.27 -41.62 18.24
C ALA A 78 13.40 -40.56 18.12
N VAL A 79 13.86 -40.02 19.26
CA VAL A 79 15.01 -39.11 19.31
C VAL A 79 16.30 -39.86 19.00
N HIS A 80 16.46 -41.09 19.50
CA HIS A 80 17.63 -41.94 19.23
C HIS A 80 17.70 -42.35 17.76
N ARG A 81 16.57 -42.70 17.11
CA ARG A 81 16.55 -42.98 15.67
C ARG A 81 16.91 -41.75 14.83
N LYS A 82 16.36 -40.55 15.13
CA LYS A 82 16.75 -39.31 14.43
C LYS A 82 18.21 -38.91 14.64
N THR A 83 18.78 -39.11 15.84
CA THR A 83 20.21 -38.83 16.08
C THR A 83 21.14 -39.88 15.49
N VAL A 84 20.72 -41.15 15.44
CA VAL A 84 21.48 -42.23 14.80
C VAL A 84 21.44 -42.08 13.27
N ASP A 85 20.31 -41.71 12.68
CA ASP A 85 20.21 -41.44 11.24
C ASP A 85 21.02 -40.20 10.83
N SER A 86 21.03 -39.13 11.63
CA SER A 86 21.88 -37.94 11.38
C SER A 86 23.37 -38.22 11.58
N LYS A 87 23.75 -39.06 12.56
CA LYS A 87 25.13 -39.51 12.75
C LYS A 87 25.59 -40.42 11.62
N LYS A 88 24.72 -41.33 11.18
CA LYS A 88 25.00 -42.22 10.05
C LYS A 88 25.12 -41.43 8.74
N GLN A 89 24.28 -40.43 8.51
CA GLN A 89 24.42 -39.51 7.37
C GLN A 89 25.72 -38.67 7.42
N ARG A 90 26.13 -38.18 8.59
CA ARG A 90 27.42 -37.48 8.77
C ARG A 90 28.63 -38.40 8.64
N GLU A 91 28.52 -39.65 9.07
CA GLU A 91 29.56 -40.67 8.90
C GLU A 91 29.65 -41.15 7.45
N ASP A 92 28.52 -41.35 6.78
CA ASP A 92 28.44 -41.70 5.35
C ASP A 92 28.93 -40.53 4.48
N PHE A 93 28.66 -39.28 4.86
CA PHE A 93 29.22 -38.08 4.22
C PHE A 93 30.73 -37.96 4.45
N ARG A 94 31.23 -38.22 5.68
CA ARG A 94 32.67 -38.29 5.96
C ARG A 94 33.34 -39.42 5.20
N LYS A 95 32.67 -40.58 5.03
CA LYS A 95 33.16 -41.71 4.23
C LYS A 95 33.21 -41.36 2.75
N ALA A 96 32.16 -40.73 2.22
CA ALA A 96 32.11 -40.26 0.84
C ALA A 96 33.18 -39.19 0.56
N LEU A 97 33.43 -38.27 1.49
CA LEU A 97 34.51 -37.28 1.41
C LEU A 97 35.89 -37.94 1.45
N VAL A 98 36.10 -38.94 2.32
CA VAL A 98 37.35 -39.71 2.37
C VAL A 98 37.55 -40.51 1.08
N ASP A 99 36.50 -41.09 0.50
CA ASP A 99 36.56 -41.81 -0.79
C ASP A 99 36.81 -40.86 -1.98
N ILE A 100 36.30 -39.62 -1.93
CA ILE A 100 36.59 -38.56 -2.93
C ILE A 100 38.03 -38.03 -2.78
N VAL A 101 38.56 -37.99 -1.56
CA VAL A 101 39.92 -37.52 -1.24
C VAL A 101 40.98 -38.57 -1.60
N THR A 102 40.66 -39.87 -1.48
CA THR A 102 41.61 -40.98 -1.68
C THR A 102 41.66 -41.51 -3.12
N ASN A 103 40.60 -41.37 -3.91
CA ASN A 103 40.58 -41.81 -5.31
C ASN A 103 40.93 -40.66 -6.27
N ALA A 104 42.23 -40.40 -6.43
CA ALA A 104 42.76 -39.41 -7.39
C ALA A 104 43.55 -40.02 -8.57
N ASP A 105 43.55 -41.35 -8.75
CA ASP A 105 44.39 -42.03 -9.77
C ASP A 105 43.60 -42.67 -10.93
N ASN A 106 42.45 -42.11 -11.34
CA ASN A 106 41.86 -42.51 -12.62
C ASN A 106 41.31 -41.29 -13.39
N ASP A 107 42.24 -40.64 -14.09
CA ASP A 107 41.93 -39.64 -15.11
C ASP A 107 41.34 -40.36 -16.33
N GLY A 108 40.01 -40.36 -16.40
CA GLY A 108 39.24 -41.05 -17.42
C GLY A 108 37.79 -40.56 -17.38
N GLY A 109 37.55 -39.35 -17.88
CA GLY A 109 36.21 -38.80 -18.02
C GLY A 109 35.36 -39.66 -18.95
N ASN A 110 34.54 -40.57 -18.40
CA ASN A 110 33.21 -40.89 -18.92
C ASN A 110 32.34 -41.86 -18.08
N ASP A 111 32.83 -42.51 -17.02
CA ASP A 111 32.09 -43.64 -16.42
C ASP A 111 31.36 -43.39 -15.08
N LEU A 112 31.23 -42.14 -14.62
CA LEU A 112 30.46 -41.79 -13.41
C LEU A 112 29.01 -41.34 -13.67
N ASN A 113 28.61 -41.16 -14.93
CA ASN A 113 27.24 -40.80 -15.30
C ASN A 113 26.26 -41.99 -15.30
N ASN A 114 26.72 -43.24 -15.18
CA ASN A 114 25.88 -44.43 -15.35
C ASN A 114 25.48 -45.17 -14.04
N LEU A 115 25.84 -44.67 -12.86
CA LEU A 115 25.38 -45.26 -11.58
C LEU A 115 24.22 -44.51 -10.89
N TYR A 116 23.72 -43.42 -11.46
CA TYR A 116 22.67 -42.58 -10.86
C TYR A 116 21.32 -42.60 -11.60
N LEU A 117 21.11 -43.61 -12.45
CA LEU A 117 19.82 -43.92 -13.06
C LEU A 117 19.31 -45.26 -12.54
N ASN A 118 19.07 -45.36 -11.23
CA ASN A 118 18.07 -46.27 -10.68
C ASN A 118 17.59 -45.74 -9.32
N GLY A 119 16.27 -45.58 -9.22
CA GLY A 119 15.59 -44.68 -8.30
C GLY A 119 15.87 -44.87 -6.81
N ASN A 120 16.03 -43.74 -6.12
CA ASN A 120 15.10 -43.36 -5.05
C ASN A 120 15.18 -41.84 -4.79
N ASP A 121 14.03 -41.21 -4.57
CA ASP A 121 13.87 -39.77 -4.31
C ASP A 121 14.67 -39.29 -3.10
N ASN A 122 15.72 -38.50 -3.35
CA ASN A 122 16.27 -37.39 -2.55
C ASN A 122 17.71 -37.11 -2.98
N THR A 123 17.91 -36.23 -3.96
CA THR A 123 19.25 -35.76 -4.39
C THR A 123 19.39 -34.24 -4.17
N PRO A 124 20.43 -33.77 -3.47
CA PRO A 124 20.85 -32.36 -3.47
C PRO A 124 21.26 -31.94 -4.89
N GLY A 125 20.99 -30.68 -5.25
CA GLY A 125 21.31 -30.13 -6.56
C GLY A 125 22.82 -30.07 -6.83
N VAL A 126 23.18 -29.98 -8.11
CA VAL A 126 24.54 -29.93 -8.69
C VAL A 126 25.44 -28.80 -8.13
N SER A 127 24.94 -27.94 -7.24
CA SER A 127 25.70 -26.87 -6.56
C SER A 127 26.50 -27.33 -5.33
N ASP A 128 26.38 -28.59 -4.90
CA ASP A 128 26.96 -29.08 -3.64
C ASP A 128 28.29 -29.85 -3.82
N MET A 129 28.88 -29.80 -5.02
CA MET A 129 30.17 -30.45 -5.28
C MET A 129 31.31 -29.48 -4.94
N PRO A 130 32.18 -29.80 -3.96
CA PRO A 130 33.22 -28.88 -3.54
C PRO A 130 34.17 -28.57 -4.70
N THR A 131 34.48 -27.29 -4.85
CA THR A 131 35.38 -26.77 -5.87
C THR A 131 36.75 -27.45 -5.77
N SER A 132 37.55 -27.52 -6.86
CA SER A 132 38.89 -28.16 -6.81
C SER A 132 39.74 -27.61 -5.65
N VAL A 133 39.69 -26.29 -5.44
CA VAL A 133 40.39 -25.60 -4.34
C VAL A 133 39.87 -26.02 -2.97
N GLU A 134 38.56 -26.19 -2.81
CA GLU A 134 37.95 -26.67 -1.55
C GLU A 134 38.34 -28.12 -1.26
N LYS A 135 38.37 -28.98 -2.29
CA LYS A 135 38.88 -30.36 -2.16
C LYS A 135 40.34 -30.39 -1.72
N ASP A 136 41.15 -29.47 -2.22
CA ASP A 136 42.57 -29.36 -1.85
C ASP A 136 42.75 -28.84 -0.42
N ILE A 137 41.95 -27.85 0.00
CA ILE A 137 41.92 -27.35 1.40
C ILE A 137 41.46 -28.44 2.36
N LEU A 138 40.43 -29.21 2.00
CA LEU A 138 39.94 -30.32 2.80
C LEU A 138 40.98 -31.45 2.90
N ARG A 139 41.68 -31.76 1.80
CA ARG A 139 42.83 -32.69 1.80
C ARG A 139 43.94 -32.22 2.74
N TYR A 140 44.34 -30.97 2.62
CA TYR A 140 45.34 -30.36 3.47
C TYR A 140 44.97 -30.48 4.95
N HIS A 141 43.75 -30.08 5.32
CA HIS A 141 43.27 -30.16 6.70
C HIS A 141 43.19 -31.60 7.22
N PHE A 142 42.80 -32.56 6.36
CA PHE A 142 42.81 -33.97 6.70
C PHE A 142 44.22 -34.49 6.99
N TYR A 143 45.22 -34.13 6.18
CA TYR A 143 46.61 -34.51 6.41
C TYR A 143 47.16 -33.91 7.71
N VAL A 144 46.83 -32.65 8.01
CA VAL A 144 47.25 -31.98 9.26
C VAL A 144 46.64 -32.65 10.50
N HIS A 145 45.37 -33.06 10.47
CA HIS A 145 44.71 -33.64 11.65
C HIS A 145 44.92 -35.15 11.81
N ASN A 146 44.85 -35.92 10.72
CA ASN A 146 44.79 -37.38 10.74
C ASN A 146 45.95 -38.06 10.00
N GLY A 147 46.68 -37.35 9.15
CA GLY A 147 47.73 -37.93 8.30
C GLY A 147 49.09 -38.13 8.99
N ILE A 148 49.33 -37.45 10.13
CA ILE A 148 50.59 -37.53 10.87
C ILE A 148 50.35 -38.17 12.23
N ASP A 149 51.03 -39.29 12.45
CA ASP A 149 51.06 -39.99 13.72
C ASP A 149 51.81 -39.16 14.78
N THR A 150 51.19 -38.97 15.94
CA THR A 150 51.71 -38.13 17.02
C THR A 150 52.77 -38.82 17.86
N GLU A 151 52.97 -40.13 17.70
CA GLU A 151 53.91 -40.92 18.50
C GLU A 151 55.38 -40.49 18.33
N TYR A 152 55.73 -39.86 17.20
CA TYR A 152 57.10 -39.44 16.89
C TYR A 152 57.30 -37.92 16.87
N VAL A 153 56.26 -37.14 17.23
CA VAL A 153 56.33 -35.69 17.33
C VAL A 153 56.88 -35.32 18.71
N ALA A 154 57.95 -34.54 18.76
CA ALA A 154 58.49 -34.05 20.03
C ALA A 154 57.43 -33.24 20.78
N GLU A 155 57.15 -33.59 22.03
CA GLU A 155 56.24 -32.82 22.88
C GLU A 155 56.80 -31.43 23.20
N LEU A 156 55.93 -30.49 23.57
CA LEU A 156 56.35 -29.17 23.99
C LEU A 156 57.19 -29.27 25.27
N ASP A 157 58.47 -28.89 25.17
CA ASP A 157 59.42 -28.91 26.28
C ASP A 157 58.87 -28.17 27.51
N ASP A 158 58.83 -28.87 28.65
CA ASP A 158 58.35 -28.35 29.93
C ASP A 158 59.12 -27.10 30.37
N HIS A 159 60.38 -26.93 29.93
CA HIS A 159 61.13 -25.70 30.20
C HIS A 159 60.47 -24.47 29.55
N ARG A 160 59.90 -24.59 28.34
CA ARG A 160 59.22 -23.48 27.64
C ARG A 160 57.88 -23.14 28.28
N ILE A 161 57.17 -24.15 28.76
CA ILE A 161 55.94 -23.97 29.52
C ILE A 161 56.25 -23.21 30.80
N ASN A 162 57.29 -23.63 31.52
CA ASN A 162 57.72 -22.97 32.75
C ASN A 162 58.22 -21.53 32.53
N ASP A 163 58.97 -21.25 31.45
CA ASP A 163 59.36 -19.87 31.09
C ASP A 163 58.14 -19.00 30.80
N THR A 164 57.17 -19.50 30.03
CA THR A 164 55.94 -18.77 29.72
C THR A 164 55.13 -18.48 30.98
N LEU A 165 54.96 -19.48 31.84
CA LEU A 165 54.26 -19.32 33.10
C LEU A 165 55.03 -18.46 34.10
N SER A 166 56.36 -18.28 33.95
CA SER A 166 57.17 -17.39 34.81
C SER A 166 56.98 -15.91 34.50
N ARG A 167 56.49 -15.60 33.29
CA ARG A 167 56.15 -14.24 32.85
C ARG A 167 54.80 -13.78 33.42
N LEU A 168 54.02 -14.70 33.97
CA LEU A 168 52.76 -14.40 34.65
C LEU A 168 53.01 -14.02 36.12
N PRO A 169 52.35 -12.97 36.64
CA PRO A 169 52.41 -12.64 38.06
C PRO A 169 51.99 -13.81 38.96
N HIS A 170 52.71 -14.02 40.06
CA HIS A 170 52.52 -15.12 41.01
C HIS A 170 51.06 -15.22 41.51
N ASP A 171 50.42 -14.08 41.76
CA ASP A 171 49.05 -14.03 42.28
C ASP A 171 48.02 -14.60 41.30
N LEU A 172 48.18 -14.36 39.99
CA LEU A 172 47.29 -14.86 38.95
C LEU A 172 47.49 -16.36 38.69
N ARG A 173 48.73 -16.83 38.84
CA ARG A 173 49.10 -18.24 38.67
C ARG A 173 48.38 -19.14 39.69
N HIS A 174 48.25 -18.66 40.93
CA HIS A 174 47.64 -19.42 42.02
C HIS A 174 46.14 -19.15 42.21
N SER A 175 45.67 -17.92 41.96
CA SER A 175 44.23 -17.60 42.13
C SER A 175 43.34 -18.23 41.07
N TRP A 176 43.90 -18.60 39.92
CA TRP A 176 43.16 -19.18 38.79
C TRP A 176 43.82 -20.46 38.26
N GLU A 177 44.37 -21.28 39.15
CA GLU A 177 45.04 -22.56 38.84
C GLU A 177 44.28 -23.46 37.83
N PRO A 178 42.95 -23.68 37.94
CA PRO A 178 42.24 -24.50 36.95
C PRO A 178 42.19 -23.87 35.55
N LEU A 179 42.14 -22.54 35.45
CA LEU A 179 42.18 -21.83 34.16
C LEU A 179 43.59 -21.84 33.56
N VAL A 180 44.62 -21.72 34.40
CA VAL A 180 46.02 -21.81 33.97
C VAL A 180 46.34 -23.19 33.42
N ASN A 181 45.82 -24.25 34.05
CA ASN A 181 45.98 -25.62 33.56
C ASN A 181 45.27 -25.82 32.22
N SER A 182 44.04 -25.34 32.06
CA SER A 182 43.33 -25.46 30.77
C SER A 182 44.03 -24.70 29.65
N LEU A 183 44.57 -23.51 29.94
CA LEU A 183 45.35 -22.73 28.96
C LEU A 183 46.68 -23.40 28.63
N THR A 184 47.29 -24.11 29.58
CA THR A 184 48.53 -24.87 29.35
C THR A 184 48.27 -26.09 28.46
N ASP A 185 47.13 -26.76 28.63
CA ASP A 185 46.70 -27.85 27.75
C ASP A 185 46.39 -27.33 26.34
N GLU A 186 45.70 -26.19 26.22
CA GLU A 186 45.45 -25.52 24.93
C GLU A 186 46.77 -25.15 24.22
N MET A 187 47.76 -24.61 24.96
CA MET A 187 49.08 -24.33 24.40
C MET A 187 49.79 -25.59 23.87
N LYS A 188 49.64 -26.74 24.53
CA LYS A 188 50.22 -28.02 24.06
C LYS A 188 49.51 -28.52 22.80
N GLU A 189 48.19 -28.42 22.77
CA GLU A 189 47.37 -28.80 21.61
C GLU A 189 47.71 -27.92 20.38
N ASP A 190 47.83 -26.61 20.57
CA ASP A 190 48.21 -25.66 19.51
C ASP A 190 49.63 -25.88 18.99
N TYR A 191 50.58 -26.19 19.89
CA TYR A 191 51.93 -26.53 19.49
C TYR A 191 51.94 -27.77 18.60
N LEU A 192 51.24 -28.83 19.03
CA LEU A 192 51.17 -30.08 18.29
C LEU A 192 50.48 -29.91 16.94
N LEU A 193 49.39 -29.13 16.88
CA LEU A 193 48.73 -28.78 15.62
C LEU A 193 49.66 -27.99 14.69
N SER A 194 50.38 -27.00 15.23
CA SER A 194 51.34 -26.18 14.48
C SER A 194 52.51 -27.00 13.93
N VAL A 195 53.01 -27.97 14.70
CA VAL A 195 54.07 -28.88 14.24
C VAL A 195 53.56 -29.80 13.15
N LYS A 196 52.37 -30.40 13.31
CA LYS A 196 51.76 -31.19 12.23
C LYS A 196 51.57 -30.37 10.96
N LYS A 197 51.07 -29.15 11.11
CA LYS A 197 50.93 -28.20 10.00
C LYS A 197 52.27 -27.92 9.33
N ALA A 198 53.31 -27.59 10.09
CA ALA A 198 54.64 -27.31 9.56
C ALA A 198 55.26 -28.51 8.83
N ILE A 199 55.01 -29.74 9.30
CA ILE A 199 55.46 -30.97 8.62
C ILE A 199 54.71 -31.13 7.29
N VAL A 200 53.38 -30.98 7.28
CA VAL A 200 52.58 -31.03 6.04
C VAL A 200 53.04 -29.94 5.07
N ASP A 201 53.18 -28.71 5.54
CA ASP A 201 53.67 -27.57 4.75
C ASP A 201 55.06 -27.86 4.17
N PHE A 202 55.98 -28.39 4.97
CA PHE A 202 57.34 -28.76 4.52
C PHE A 202 57.33 -29.86 3.46
N VAL A 203 56.50 -30.90 3.63
CA VAL A 203 56.39 -32.01 2.67
C VAL A 203 55.72 -31.55 1.37
N LEU A 204 54.75 -30.64 1.45
CA LEU A 204 54.06 -30.07 0.31
C LEU A 204 54.85 -28.92 -0.36
N HIS A 205 55.96 -28.47 0.23
CA HIS A 205 56.76 -27.38 -0.30
C HIS A 205 57.60 -27.86 -1.50
N ASP A 206 57.41 -27.24 -2.67
CA ASP A 206 58.27 -27.50 -3.83
C ASP A 206 59.62 -26.74 -3.65
N PRO A 207 60.77 -27.43 -3.59
CA PRO A 207 62.08 -26.79 -3.42
C PRO A 207 62.49 -25.84 -4.56
N ARG A 208 61.71 -25.75 -5.65
CA ARG A 208 61.90 -24.78 -6.75
C ARG A 208 61.12 -23.49 -6.57
N GLU A 209 60.11 -23.46 -5.70
CA GLU A 209 59.44 -22.22 -5.32
C GLU A 209 60.38 -21.45 -4.39
N THR A 210 61.02 -20.42 -4.94
CA THR A 210 61.73 -19.46 -4.10
C THR A 210 60.66 -18.75 -3.30
N GLU A 211 60.67 -18.85 -1.98
CA GLU A 211 59.78 -18.05 -1.11
C GLU A 211 59.89 -16.59 -1.55
N GLU A 212 58.96 -16.11 -2.39
CA GLU A 212 58.67 -14.70 -2.48
C GLU A 212 58.09 -14.39 -1.11
N LYS A 213 58.97 -14.03 -0.17
CA LYS A 213 58.59 -13.40 1.08
C LYS A 213 57.74 -12.22 0.64
N VAL A 214 56.42 -12.40 0.70
CA VAL A 214 55.46 -11.32 0.64
C VAL A 214 55.92 -10.41 1.77
N LYS A 215 56.72 -9.41 1.42
CA LYS A 215 57.07 -8.35 2.33
C LYS A 215 55.72 -7.77 2.68
N GLU A 216 55.22 -8.08 3.86
CA GLU A 216 54.08 -7.36 4.41
C GLU A 216 54.41 -5.88 4.22
N GLU A 217 53.72 -5.22 3.28
CA GLU A 217 53.89 -3.80 3.08
C GLU A 217 53.51 -3.15 4.40
N THR A 218 54.52 -2.76 5.18
CA THR A 218 54.28 -2.10 6.45
C THR A 218 53.53 -0.83 6.13
N LEU A 219 52.25 -0.78 6.51
CA LEU A 219 51.40 0.40 6.39
C LEU A 219 52.20 1.65 6.83
N PRO A 220 52.06 2.81 6.18
CA PRO A 220 52.90 3.98 6.42
C PRO A 220 53.06 4.38 7.89
N HIS A 221 52.01 4.19 8.71
CA HIS A 221 52.02 4.47 10.15
C HIS A 221 52.85 3.48 11.00
N ARG A 222 53.19 2.30 10.48
CA ARG A 222 54.05 1.31 11.14
C ARG A 222 55.54 1.50 10.83
N GLN A 223 55.88 2.30 9.82
CA GLN A 223 57.27 2.61 9.46
C GLN A 223 58.00 3.36 10.60
N GLU A 224 57.27 4.11 11.42
CA GLU A 224 57.79 4.82 12.61
C GLU A 224 58.24 3.87 13.74
N ILE A 225 57.75 2.63 13.76
CA ILE A 225 58.08 1.62 14.78
C ILE A 225 59.52 1.11 14.62
N ALA A 226 60.05 1.14 13.39
CA ALA A 226 61.38 0.65 13.02
C ALA A 226 62.53 1.64 13.35
N VAL A 227 62.23 2.90 13.69
CA VAL A 227 63.23 3.95 13.93
C VAL A 227 63.81 3.83 15.35
N LEU A 228 65.13 3.67 15.47
CA LEU A 228 65.88 3.65 16.73
C LEU A 228 66.91 4.82 16.79
N PRO A 229 67.01 5.56 17.90
CA PRO A 229 66.19 5.48 19.12
C PRO A 229 64.75 6.00 18.89
N LYS A 230 63.76 5.39 19.56
CA LYS A 230 62.32 5.66 19.40
C LYS A 230 61.95 7.04 19.96
N PRO A 231 61.82 8.10 19.14
CA PRO A 231 61.59 9.47 19.63
C PRO A 231 60.18 9.62 20.22
N TRP A 232 59.24 8.82 19.72
CA TRP A 232 57.84 8.73 20.15
C TRP A 232 57.66 7.97 21.47
N HIS A 233 58.67 7.27 21.98
CA HIS A 233 58.49 6.47 23.21
C HIS A 233 58.15 7.35 24.41
N GLY A 234 58.76 8.54 24.51
CA GLY A 234 58.45 9.50 25.58
C GLY A 234 57.01 10.00 25.54
N THR A 235 56.50 10.37 24.36
CA THR A 235 55.11 10.82 24.19
C THR A 235 54.12 9.67 24.37
N PHE A 236 54.45 8.45 23.91
CA PHE A 236 53.67 7.25 24.15
C PHE A 236 53.53 6.96 25.64
N VAL A 237 54.63 6.90 26.40
CA VAL A 237 54.60 6.65 27.86
C VAL A 237 53.80 7.73 28.59
N GLN A 238 53.92 9.00 28.17
CA GLN A 238 53.11 10.10 28.71
C GLN A 238 51.62 9.91 28.42
N ALA A 239 51.26 9.56 27.17
CA ALA A 239 49.88 9.29 26.77
C ALA A 239 49.30 8.06 27.50
N THR A 240 50.06 6.97 27.64
CA THR A 240 49.65 5.78 28.39
C THR A 240 49.36 6.12 29.85
N LYS A 241 50.27 6.83 30.52
CA LYS A 241 50.07 7.28 31.92
C LYS A 241 48.89 8.26 32.06
N PHE A 242 48.64 9.07 31.04
CA PHE A 242 47.49 9.98 31.01
C PHE A 242 46.17 9.21 30.87
N ILE A 243 46.12 8.24 29.95
CA ILE A 243 44.94 7.39 29.71
C ILE A 243 44.66 6.54 30.94
N GLU A 244 45.68 5.89 31.51
CA GLU A 244 45.55 5.06 32.72
C GLU A 244 44.94 5.84 33.90
N LYS A 245 45.28 7.13 34.05
CA LYS A 245 44.78 7.98 35.14
C LYS A 245 43.39 8.58 34.89
N ASN A 246 43.00 8.79 33.63
CA ASN A 246 41.82 9.59 33.26
C ASN A 246 40.71 8.83 32.54
N LEU A 247 40.98 7.65 31.98
CA LEU A 247 39.99 6.89 31.19
C LEU A 247 39.02 6.08 32.06
N HIS A 248 39.40 5.74 33.30
CA HIS A 248 38.55 5.06 34.31
C HIS A 248 37.81 3.78 33.83
N SER A 249 38.17 3.17 32.69
CA SER A 249 37.46 2.01 32.11
C SER A 249 37.45 0.77 32.99
N ILE A 250 38.48 0.59 33.83
CA ILE A 250 38.64 -0.57 34.73
C ILE A 250 37.90 -0.33 36.07
N ASN A 251 37.30 0.85 36.28
CA ASN A 251 36.62 1.15 37.52
C ASN A 251 35.40 0.21 37.72
N PRO A 252 35.27 -0.48 38.87
CA PRO A 252 34.15 -1.39 39.16
C PRO A 252 32.77 -0.76 39.00
N ALA A 253 32.62 0.56 39.19
CA ALA A 253 31.36 1.27 38.98
C ALA A 253 30.93 1.27 37.50
N MET A 254 31.89 1.43 36.57
CA MET A 254 31.60 1.38 35.12
C MET A 254 31.16 -0.01 34.69
N ALA A 255 31.83 -1.04 35.20
CA ALA A 255 31.46 -2.44 34.95
C ALA A 255 30.06 -2.77 35.51
N GLN A 256 29.69 -2.22 36.67
CA GLN A 256 28.34 -2.37 37.23
C GLN A 256 27.28 -1.67 36.37
N VAL A 257 27.56 -0.46 35.85
CA VAL A 257 26.66 0.24 34.92
C VAL A 257 26.46 -0.58 33.64
N LEU A 258 27.52 -1.09 33.03
CA LEU A 258 27.43 -1.97 31.85
C LEU A 258 26.71 -3.28 32.13
N SER A 259 27.04 -3.96 33.24
CA SER A 259 26.36 -5.21 33.59
C SER A 259 24.86 -4.98 33.85
N MET A 260 24.49 -3.85 34.43
CA MET A 260 23.09 -3.50 34.66
C MET A 260 22.38 -3.15 33.33
N TRP A 261 23.05 -2.41 32.45
CA TRP A 261 22.55 -2.13 31.10
C TRP A 261 22.22 -3.41 30.34
N HIS A 262 23.21 -4.30 30.14
CA HIS A 262 23.01 -5.51 29.32
C HIS A 262 22.06 -6.52 29.94
N LYS A 263 22.06 -6.70 31.28
CA LYS A 263 21.21 -7.71 31.94
C LYS A 263 19.76 -7.25 32.13
N ASN A 264 19.55 -5.99 32.48
CA ASN A 264 18.23 -5.52 32.93
C ASN A 264 17.51 -4.68 31.90
N ILE A 265 18.22 -3.93 31.07
CA ILE A 265 17.63 -2.89 30.22
C ILE A 265 17.74 -3.29 28.75
N PHE A 266 18.93 -3.49 28.21
CA PHE A 266 19.15 -3.78 26.79
C PHE A 266 18.37 -5.01 26.30
N LYS A 267 18.28 -6.07 27.12
CA LYS A 267 17.53 -7.28 26.76
C LYS A 267 16.00 -7.13 26.87
N LYS A 268 15.51 -6.15 27.63
CA LYS A 268 14.08 -6.04 27.98
C LYS A 268 13.39 -4.82 27.41
N LEU A 269 14.13 -3.72 27.25
CA LEU A 269 13.61 -2.45 26.79
C LEU A 269 13.64 -2.45 25.26
N LYS A 270 12.45 -2.46 24.67
CA LYS A 270 12.26 -2.19 23.25
C LYS A 270 11.72 -0.78 23.10
N VAL A 271 12.43 0.07 22.35
CA VAL A 271 11.98 1.46 22.11
C VAL A 271 10.74 1.45 21.21
N ILE A 272 10.68 0.51 20.26
CA ILE A 272 9.48 0.16 19.51
C ILE A 272 9.28 -1.34 19.70
N ASP A 273 8.15 -1.73 20.29
CA ASP A 273 7.81 -3.15 20.38
C ASP A 273 7.27 -3.65 19.04
N CYS A 274 8.13 -4.33 18.29
CA CYS A 274 7.78 -4.91 16.98
C CYS A 274 6.87 -6.14 17.12
N ASP A 275 6.85 -6.80 18.28
CA ASP A 275 6.04 -8.01 18.48
C ASP A 275 4.54 -7.67 18.55
N GLU A 276 4.17 -6.49 19.08
CA GLU A 276 2.77 -6.01 19.06
C GLU A 276 2.23 -5.91 17.62
N PHE A 277 3.07 -5.61 16.63
CA PHE A 277 2.66 -5.55 15.22
C PHE A 277 2.65 -6.93 14.54
N ARG A 278 3.50 -7.86 14.99
CA ARG A 278 3.59 -9.24 14.48
C ARG A 278 2.45 -10.14 14.92
N GLU A 279 1.89 -9.87 16.10
CA GLU A 279 0.81 -10.66 16.70
C GLU A 279 -0.58 -10.23 16.21
N ARG A 280 -0.67 -9.08 15.54
CA ARG A 280 -1.93 -8.61 14.96
C ARG A 280 -2.26 -9.39 13.69
N ASN A 281 -3.54 -9.72 13.54
CA ASN A 281 -4.05 -10.40 12.35
C ASN A 281 -4.66 -9.41 11.35
N ASP A 282 -5.21 -8.29 11.83
CA ASP A 282 -5.92 -7.32 11.00
C ASP A 282 -4.99 -6.20 10.53
N ALA A 283 -5.21 -5.71 9.31
CA ALA A 283 -4.47 -4.57 8.76
C ALA A 283 -4.63 -3.32 9.64
N ILE A 284 -3.60 -2.49 9.68
CA ILE A 284 -3.52 -1.30 10.54
C ILE A 284 -3.67 -0.01 9.73
N GLU A 285 -4.43 0.94 10.25
CA GLU A 285 -4.43 2.31 9.72
C GLU A 285 -3.09 3.00 10.02
N LEU A 286 -2.60 3.82 9.09
CA LEU A 286 -1.32 4.52 9.22
C LEU A 286 -1.27 5.44 10.46
N SER A 287 -2.39 6.09 10.80
CA SER A 287 -2.55 6.92 12.01
C SER A 287 -2.40 6.11 13.30
N ASN A 288 -3.00 4.90 13.34
CA ASN A 288 -2.93 3.99 14.47
C ASN A 288 -1.53 3.40 14.62
N PHE A 289 -0.86 3.08 13.52
CA PHE A 289 0.55 2.68 13.53
C PHE A 289 1.43 3.77 14.12
N HIS A 290 1.34 4.99 13.59
CA HIS A 290 2.12 6.14 14.06
C HIS A 290 1.90 6.42 15.56
N SER A 291 0.65 6.46 16.02
CA SER A 291 0.33 6.70 17.43
C SER A 291 0.82 5.59 18.35
N THR A 292 0.77 4.33 17.92
CA THR A 292 1.30 3.17 18.65
C THR A 292 2.81 3.25 18.80
N CYS A 293 3.53 3.52 17.70
CA CYS A 293 4.99 3.74 17.76
C CYS A 293 5.34 4.89 18.71
N LYS A 294 4.62 6.02 18.64
CA LYS A 294 4.83 7.17 19.53
C LYS A 294 4.63 6.80 21.00
N ARG A 295 3.56 6.06 21.32
CA ARG A 295 3.28 5.54 22.66
C ARG A 295 4.43 4.65 23.18
N HIS A 296 4.97 3.75 22.34
CA HIS A 296 6.11 2.91 22.71
C HIS A 296 7.35 3.74 23.01
N MET A 297 7.68 4.69 22.14
CA MET A 297 8.83 5.57 22.31
C MET A 297 8.72 6.43 23.58
N ASP A 298 7.52 6.96 23.89
CA ASP A 298 7.29 7.76 25.09
C ASP A 298 7.41 6.92 26.37
N SER A 299 6.88 5.69 26.36
CA SER A 299 7.05 4.74 27.48
C SER A 299 8.53 4.36 27.67
N ALA A 300 9.25 4.07 26.59
CA ALA A 300 10.67 3.72 26.66
C ALA A 300 11.50 4.89 27.19
N ARG A 301 11.21 6.12 26.75
CA ARG A 301 11.84 7.34 27.27
C ARG A 301 11.59 7.50 28.77
N GLU A 302 10.36 7.24 29.24
CA GLU A 302 10.03 7.32 30.66
C GLU A 302 10.80 6.28 31.48
N GLN A 303 10.92 5.05 30.98
CA GLN A 303 11.72 4.00 31.62
C GLN A 303 13.21 4.38 31.69
N LEU A 304 13.77 4.93 30.62
CA LEU A 304 15.15 5.44 30.62
C LEU A 304 15.32 6.61 31.59
N ALA A 305 14.40 7.57 31.60
CA ALA A 305 14.51 8.77 32.42
C ALA A 305 14.27 8.52 33.92
N LYS A 306 13.33 7.65 34.28
CA LYS A 306 12.94 7.39 35.68
C LYS A 306 13.68 6.21 36.28
N ARG A 307 13.73 5.08 35.58
CA ARG A 307 14.27 3.82 36.12
C ARG A 307 15.77 3.71 35.89
N TRP A 308 16.23 3.83 34.65
CA TRP A 308 17.65 3.65 34.33
C TRP A 308 18.54 4.70 35.03
N ILE A 309 18.16 5.98 34.96
CA ILE A 309 18.90 7.04 35.66
C ILE A 309 18.91 6.81 37.18
N SER A 310 17.79 6.41 37.78
CA SER A 310 17.72 6.16 39.23
C SER A 310 18.55 4.94 39.67
N ASP A 311 18.57 3.89 38.87
CA ASP A 311 19.40 2.71 39.11
C ASP A 311 20.89 3.07 39.05
N ILE A 312 21.30 3.90 38.08
CA ILE A 312 22.67 4.42 37.99
C ILE A 312 23.02 5.30 39.21
N GLN A 313 22.11 6.17 39.65
CA GLN A 313 22.32 6.97 40.86
C GLN A 313 22.58 6.09 42.09
N THR A 314 21.85 4.98 42.21
CA THR A 314 22.04 4.01 43.30
C THR A 314 23.42 3.35 43.24
N ILE A 315 23.87 2.96 42.05
CA ILE A 315 25.21 2.40 41.84
C ILE A 315 26.28 3.40 42.28
N PHE A 316 26.16 4.67 41.89
CA PHE A 316 27.15 5.69 42.26
C PHE A 316 27.09 6.07 43.74
N TYR A 317 25.92 6.09 44.37
CA TYR A 317 25.79 6.31 45.81
C TYR A 317 26.47 5.20 46.61
N GLN A 318 26.27 3.94 46.23
CA GLN A 318 26.95 2.79 46.84
C GLN A 318 28.44 2.78 46.54
N GLY A 319 28.84 3.15 45.32
CA GLY A 319 30.23 3.28 44.90
C GLY A 319 30.98 4.37 45.68
N HIS A 320 30.33 5.51 45.97
CA HIS A 320 30.90 6.58 46.79
C HIS A 320 31.13 6.11 48.23
N LYS A 321 30.17 5.40 48.84
CA LYS A 321 30.35 4.79 50.18
C LYS A 321 31.52 3.80 50.26
N ARG A 322 31.89 3.19 49.14
CA ARG A 322 33.00 2.22 49.03
C ARG A 322 34.32 2.86 48.58
N GLY A 323 34.37 4.19 48.39
CA GLY A 323 35.57 4.89 47.90
C GLY A 323 35.92 4.62 46.43
N ILE A 324 34.98 4.06 45.65
CA ILE A 324 35.16 3.68 44.24
C ILE A 324 34.87 4.87 43.31
N VAL A 325 34.06 5.83 43.77
CA VAL A 325 33.69 7.06 43.04
C VAL A 325 34.47 8.24 43.63
N PRO A 326 35.21 9.02 42.81
CA PRO A 326 35.96 10.18 43.29
C PRO A 326 35.07 11.21 44.01
N SER A 327 35.61 11.85 45.05
CA SER A 327 34.93 12.96 45.74
C SER A 327 34.91 14.21 44.86
N GLN A 328 34.02 15.15 45.16
CA GLN A 328 33.80 16.38 44.39
C GLN A 328 35.05 17.29 44.33
N ASP A 329 35.96 17.19 45.31
CA ASP A 329 37.20 17.94 45.38
C ASP A 329 38.38 17.29 44.61
N ASP A 330 38.20 16.06 44.10
CA ASP A 330 39.25 15.34 43.38
C ASP A 330 39.38 15.88 41.94
N PRO A 331 40.59 16.24 41.46
CA PRO A 331 40.81 16.60 40.05
C PRO A 331 40.35 15.50 39.06
N LYS A 332 40.26 14.24 39.50
CA LYS A 332 39.77 13.11 38.70
C LYS A 332 38.24 13.07 38.56
N PHE A 333 37.50 13.82 39.39
CA PHE A 333 36.04 13.84 39.38
C PHE A 333 35.47 14.13 37.98
N ARG A 334 35.99 15.16 37.29
CA ARG A 334 35.53 15.52 35.95
C ARG A 334 35.83 14.42 34.92
N SER A 335 37.03 13.86 34.95
CA SER A 335 37.43 12.77 34.04
C SER A 335 36.56 11.51 34.25
N PHE A 336 36.18 11.22 35.50
CA PHE A 336 35.31 10.10 35.83
C PHE A 336 33.90 10.30 35.27
N PHE A 337 33.25 11.44 35.54
CA PHE A 337 31.89 11.69 35.04
C PHE A 337 31.84 11.89 33.51
N ASN A 338 32.91 12.38 32.88
CA ASN A 338 33.03 12.35 31.41
C ASN A 338 33.09 10.92 30.87
N THR A 339 33.78 10.01 31.57
CA THR A 339 33.79 8.58 31.22
C THR A 339 32.40 7.97 31.38
N VAL A 340 31.71 8.26 32.49
CA VAL A 340 30.31 7.83 32.71
C VAL A 340 29.41 8.34 31.59
N ALA A 341 29.49 9.63 31.26
CA ALA A 341 28.68 10.22 30.22
C ALA A 341 28.96 9.60 28.85
N THR A 342 30.22 9.30 28.54
CA THR A 342 30.62 8.61 27.30
C THR A 342 30.03 7.21 27.25
N LEU A 343 30.12 6.46 28.36
CA LEU A 343 29.56 5.11 28.49
C LEU A 343 28.03 5.11 28.32
N MET A 344 27.34 6.00 29.03
CA MET A 344 25.89 6.15 28.93
C MET A 344 25.46 6.60 27.52
N THR A 345 26.25 7.45 26.88
CA THR A 345 26.01 7.89 25.51
C THR A 345 26.15 6.72 24.53
N GLN A 346 27.16 5.87 24.72
CA GLN A 346 27.33 4.64 23.93
C GLN A 346 26.14 3.68 24.11
N CYS A 347 25.71 3.42 25.36
CA CYS A 347 24.50 2.62 25.62
C CYS A 347 23.27 3.15 24.86
N LEU A 348 23.04 4.46 24.92
CA LEU A 348 21.93 5.10 24.19
C LEU A 348 22.10 5.01 22.68
N GLN A 349 23.32 5.13 22.17
CA GLN A 349 23.61 4.97 20.76
C GLN A 349 23.32 3.55 20.29
N ASP A 350 23.75 2.53 21.04
CA ASP A 350 23.55 1.12 20.69
C ASP A 350 22.07 0.75 20.63
N ILE A 351 21.27 1.14 21.63
CA ILE A 351 19.81 0.88 21.61
C ILE A 351 19.12 1.64 20.49
N THR A 352 19.59 2.85 20.14
CA THR A 352 19.01 3.62 19.04
C THR A 352 19.30 2.97 17.70
N LEU A 353 20.55 2.55 17.47
CA LEU A 353 20.95 1.83 16.25
C LEU A 353 20.17 0.52 16.10
N TYR A 354 20.08 -0.26 17.18
CA TYR A 354 19.30 -1.50 17.20
C TYR A 354 17.82 -1.25 16.91
N THR A 355 17.22 -0.19 17.47
CA THR A 355 15.82 0.17 17.19
C THR A 355 15.61 0.60 15.74
N ILE A 356 16.55 1.35 15.15
CA ILE A 356 16.48 1.76 13.74
C ILE A 356 16.51 0.54 12.83
N GLU A 357 17.36 -0.44 13.14
CA GLU A 357 17.46 -1.70 12.41
C GLU A 357 16.19 -2.53 12.57
N ASP A 358 15.72 -2.77 13.80
CA ASP A 358 14.49 -3.51 14.10
C ASP A 358 13.26 -2.88 13.43
N TYR A 359 13.13 -1.54 13.48
CA TYR A 359 12.05 -0.82 12.80
C TYR A 359 12.12 -0.99 11.28
N THR A 360 13.33 -0.98 10.71
CA THR A 360 13.51 -1.23 9.28
C THR A 360 13.14 -2.66 8.94
N ASN A 361 13.50 -3.63 9.78
CA ASN A 361 13.20 -5.05 9.59
C ASN A 361 11.70 -5.37 9.78
N LEU A 362 10.98 -4.56 10.56
CA LEU A 362 9.52 -4.64 10.68
C LEU A 362 8.82 -4.30 9.35
N LEU A 363 9.34 -3.32 8.60
CA LEU A 363 8.78 -2.86 7.34
C LEU A 363 9.36 -3.60 6.12
N ILE A 364 10.63 -3.99 6.20
CA ILE A 364 11.36 -4.70 5.16
C ILE A 364 11.76 -6.06 5.74
N THR A 365 11.03 -7.09 5.37
CA THR A 365 11.29 -8.46 5.80
C THR A 365 12.73 -8.88 5.46
N PRO A 366 13.52 -9.38 6.44
CA PRO A 366 14.82 -9.95 6.17
C PRO A 366 14.71 -11.22 5.32
N PRO A 367 15.70 -11.53 4.45
CA PRO A 367 15.67 -12.73 3.60
C PRO A 367 15.62 -14.05 4.41
N GLU A 368 15.96 -14.02 5.69
CA GLU A 368 15.94 -15.16 6.61
C GLU A 368 14.56 -15.40 7.27
N SER A 369 13.60 -14.48 7.11
CA SER A 369 12.29 -14.63 7.75
C SER A 369 11.38 -15.58 6.96
N ILE A 370 10.61 -16.39 7.71
CA ILE A 370 9.64 -17.35 7.18
C ILE A 370 8.34 -16.63 6.74
N ARG A 371 8.08 -15.43 7.28
CA ARG A 371 6.88 -14.65 6.96
C ARG A 371 7.16 -13.72 5.79
N ASN A 372 6.23 -13.60 4.85
CA ASN A 372 6.33 -12.62 3.77
C ASN A 372 6.39 -11.18 4.31
N TYR A 373 5.63 -10.91 5.38
CA TYR A 373 5.62 -9.62 6.08
C TYR A 373 5.64 -9.82 7.59
N GLU A 374 6.44 -9.01 8.29
CA GLU A 374 6.51 -8.99 9.76
C GLU A 374 5.35 -8.21 10.40
N HIS A 375 4.52 -7.53 9.59
CA HIS A 375 3.34 -6.79 10.03
C HIS A 375 2.05 -7.34 9.39
N SER A 376 0.90 -7.05 10.01
CA SER A 376 -0.42 -7.44 9.50
C SER A 376 -0.86 -6.73 8.22
N GLY A 377 -0.15 -5.70 7.77
CA GLY A 377 -0.44 -4.93 6.55
C GLY A 377 -1.07 -3.57 6.87
N PHE A 378 -1.12 -2.67 5.89
CA PHE A 378 -1.63 -1.30 6.05
C PHE A 378 -2.91 -1.08 5.25
N ILE A 379 -3.89 -0.40 5.86
CA ILE A 379 -5.14 -0.07 5.19
C ILE A 379 -4.93 1.15 4.28
N VAL A 380 -5.40 1.04 3.04
CA VAL A 380 -5.47 2.14 2.07
C VAL A 380 -6.87 2.21 1.50
N ASN A 381 -7.53 3.33 1.70
CA ASN A 381 -8.85 3.58 1.13
C ASN A 381 -8.70 4.12 -0.29
N MET A 382 -9.45 3.52 -1.20
CA MET A 382 -9.55 3.99 -2.57
C MET A 382 -10.87 4.71 -2.76
N PHE A 383 -10.80 5.95 -3.24
CA PHE A 383 -11.96 6.81 -3.41
C PHE A 383 -11.86 7.62 -4.71
N LEU A 384 -13.00 8.13 -5.14
CA LEU A 384 -13.12 8.93 -6.36
C LEU A 384 -13.07 10.41 -5.99
N SER A 385 -12.05 11.11 -6.47
CA SER A 385 -11.88 12.56 -6.28
C SER A 385 -12.01 13.24 -7.62
N GLU A 386 -13.10 13.98 -7.81
CA GLU A 386 -13.44 14.61 -9.09
C GLU A 386 -13.51 13.60 -10.23
N ASP A 387 -12.45 13.42 -11.00
CA ASP A 387 -12.40 12.54 -12.18
C ASP A 387 -11.27 11.51 -12.11
N GLU A 388 -10.62 11.37 -10.95
CA GLU A 388 -9.49 10.44 -10.76
C GLU A 388 -9.66 9.59 -9.50
N ILE A 389 -9.14 8.36 -9.57
CA ILE A 389 -9.04 7.47 -8.42
C ILE A 389 -7.85 7.91 -7.57
N LYS A 390 -8.09 8.21 -6.30
CA LYS A 390 -7.05 8.59 -5.33
C LYS A 390 -7.04 7.63 -4.15
N PHE A 391 -5.91 7.63 -3.44
CA PHE A 391 -5.65 6.79 -2.28
C PHE A 391 -5.53 7.64 -1.03
N GLU A 392 -6.18 7.21 0.04
CA GLU A 392 -6.06 7.79 1.38
C GLU A 392 -5.72 6.69 2.39
N PRO A 393 -4.55 6.73 3.05
CA PRO A 393 -3.47 7.71 2.88
C PRO A 393 -2.75 7.61 1.53
N SER A 394 -2.17 8.73 1.08
CA SER A 394 -1.42 8.79 -0.18
C SER A 394 -0.01 8.19 -0.03
N TYR A 395 0.66 7.90 -1.15
CA TYR A 395 2.08 7.48 -1.16
C TYR A 395 2.96 8.45 -0.33
N THR A 396 2.75 9.75 -0.50
CA THR A 396 3.50 10.79 0.22
C THR A 396 3.23 10.79 1.72
N ASP A 397 2.02 10.42 2.15
CA ASP A 397 1.69 10.30 3.58
C ASP A 397 2.43 9.12 4.21
N PHE A 398 2.43 7.96 3.55
CA PHE A 398 3.20 6.79 3.99
C PHE A 398 4.70 7.11 4.06
N GLU A 399 5.26 7.73 3.00
CA GLU A 399 6.67 8.13 2.98
C GLU A 399 6.99 9.07 4.16
N THR A 400 6.18 10.10 4.37
CA THR A 400 6.40 11.08 5.44
C THR A 400 6.32 10.42 6.82
N VAL A 401 5.32 9.59 7.06
CA VAL A 401 5.13 8.92 8.36
C VAL A 401 6.27 7.93 8.62
N PHE A 402 6.61 7.06 7.67
CA PHE A 402 7.68 6.07 7.87
C PHE A 402 9.05 6.73 8.05
N LEU A 403 9.36 7.77 7.27
CA LEU A 403 10.64 8.47 7.40
C LEU A 403 10.75 9.31 8.67
N SER A 404 9.66 9.97 9.09
CA SER A 404 9.65 10.78 10.31
C SER A 404 9.81 9.95 11.59
N MET A 405 9.51 8.64 11.56
CA MET A 405 9.71 7.75 12.70
C MET A 405 11.18 7.70 13.11
N TYR A 406 12.12 7.68 12.16
CA TYR A 406 13.54 7.66 12.51
C TYR A 406 13.97 8.90 13.27
N ASP A 407 13.50 10.08 12.84
CA ASP A 407 13.83 11.34 13.49
C ASP A 407 13.20 11.40 14.91
N LEU A 408 12.00 10.82 15.08
CA LEU A 408 11.36 10.67 16.38
C LEU A 408 12.12 9.72 17.32
N ILE A 409 12.59 8.55 16.84
CA ILE A 409 13.40 7.62 17.62
C ILE A 409 14.62 8.36 18.17
N ILE A 410 15.36 9.07 17.32
CA ILE A 410 16.55 9.85 17.71
C ILE A 410 16.17 10.94 18.72
N ALA A 411 15.10 11.70 18.47
CA ALA A 411 14.63 12.76 19.38
C ALA A 411 14.24 12.22 20.77
N ARG A 412 13.75 10.97 20.85
CA ARG A 412 13.32 10.35 22.11
C ARG A 412 14.47 9.73 22.90
N CYS A 413 15.49 9.23 22.22
CA CYS A 413 16.73 8.71 22.81
C CYS A 413 17.76 9.81 23.14
N THR A 414 17.58 11.03 22.60
CA THR A 414 18.38 12.22 22.91
C THR A 414 17.75 13.06 24.04
N ASN A 415 18.54 13.99 24.60
CA ASN A 415 18.12 14.91 25.66
C ASN A 415 17.85 14.25 27.03
N LEU A 416 18.52 13.14 27.33
CA LEU A 416 18.58 12.61 28.70
C LEU A 416 19.65 13.37 29.50
N PRO A 417 19.36 13.79 30.74
CA PRO A 417 20.32 14.53 31.54
C PRO A 417 21.51 13.66 31.92
N ARG A 418 22.70 14.24 31.94
CA ARG A 418 23.89 13.58 32.49
C ARG A 418 23.70 13.31 33.98
N ILE A 419 24.35 12.27 34.49
CA ILE A 419 24.16 11.83 35.87
C ILE A 419 24.59 12.92 36.87
N GLU A 420 25.67 13.64 36.56
CA GLU A 420 26.17 14.74 37.39
C GLU A 420 25.18 15.89 37.51
N ALA A 421 24.39 16.18 36.47
CA ALA A 421 23.37 17.22 36.50
C ALA A 421 22.20 16.86 37.44
N LYS A 422 22.01 15.57 37.73
CA LYS A 422 21.01 15.06 38.68
C LYS A 422 21.56 14.86 40.09
N LEU A 423 22.85 14.56 40.22
CA LEU A 423 23.53 14.34 41.50
C LEU A 423 24.00 15.66 42.15
N PHE A 424 24.34 16.66 41.35
CA PHE A 424 24.94 17.92 41.79
C PHE A 424 24.17 19.13 41.25
N SER A 425 22.92 19.29 41.67
CA SER A 425 22.02 20.37 41.23
C SER A 425 22.46 21.78 41.66
N ASP A 426 23.45 21.92 42.55
CA ASP A 426 23.84 23.17 43.24
C ASP A 426 25.01 23.93 42.58
N ARG A 427 25.64 23.37 41.53
CA ARG A 427 26.62 24.10 40.71
C ARG A 427 26.28 23.93 39.23
N SER A 428 25.82 25.03 38.61
CA SER A 428 25.79 25.13 37.14
C SER A 428 27.16 24.75 36.57
N PRO A 429 27.24 24.00 35.46
CA PRO A 429 28.51 23.65 34.85
C PRO A 429 29.19 24.94 34.39
N ASN A 430 30.15 25.40 35.18
CA ASN A 430 31.12 26.38 34.71
C ASN A 430 31.89 25.71 33.56
N HIS A 431 31.68 26.24 32.34
CA HIS A 431 32.43 26.00 31.11
C HIS A 431 32.06 24.74 30.28
N GLY A 432 31.28 24.96 29.21
CA GLY A 432 31.40 24.27 27.91
C GLY A 432 30.90 22.82 27.79
N ASP A 433 30.66 22.10 28.88
CA ASP A 433 30.22 20.70 28.83
C ASP A 433 28.68 20.62 28.68
N SER A 434 28.19 19.87 27.68
CA SER A 434 26.75 19.62 27.48
C SER A 434 26.12 19.03 28.74
N GLN A 435 24.97 19.55 29.17
CA GLN A 435 24.19 19.02 30.32
C GLN A 435 23.43 17.73 29.97
N TYR A 436 23.32 17.41 28.68
CA TYR A 436 22.56 16.28 28.17
C TYR A 436 23.49 15.29 27.45
N LEU A 437 23.11 14.02 27.49
CA LEU A 437 23.70 12.94 26.70
C LEU A 437 23.28 13.12 25.23
N ILE A 438 24.26 13.08 24.34
CA ILE A 438 24.07 13.30 22.91
C ILE A 438 24.63 12.06 22.18
N PRO A 439 23.82 11.01 21.97
CA PRO A 439 24.22 9.90 21.11
C PRO A 439 24.48 10.39 19.69
N VAL A 440 25.60 9.97 19.10
CA VAL A 440 26.00 10.37 17.75
C VAL A 440 25.64 9.27 16.78
N ILE A 441 24.63 9.51 15.94
CA ILE A 441 24.25 8.61 14.86
C ILE A 441 24.72 9.23 13.55
N LEU A 442 25.54 8.48 12.81
CA LEU A 442 26.07 8.95 11.53
C LEU A 442 24.90 9.16 10.54
N PRO A 443 24.79 10.34 9.91
CA PRO A 443 23.75 10.60 8.91
C PRO A 443 23.76 9.57 7.76
N SER A 444 24.93 9.03 7.41
CA SER A 444 25.04 8.01 6.37
C SER A 444 24.29 6.72 6.70
N ILE A 445 24.20 6.34 7.98
CA ILE A 445 23.45 5.15 8.41
C ILE A 445 21.97 5.43 8.23
N LEU A 446 21.50 6.57 8.73
CA LEU A 446 20.11 6.99 8.63
C LEU A 446 19.64 7.07 7.18
N GLU A 447 20.40 7.75 6.31
CA GLU A 447 20.05 7.86 4.90
C GLU A 447 20.03 6.51 4.19
N SER A 448 20.89 5.55 4.58
CA SER A 448 20.84 4.19 4.04
C SER A 448 19.52 3.49 4.39
N HIS A 449 19.02 3.62 5.63
CA HIS A 449 17.74 3.05 6.04
C HIS A 449 16.55 3.78 5.38
N LYS A 450 16.58 5.12 5.35
CA LYS A 450 15.56 5.93 4.66
C LYS A 450 15.48 5.57 3.17
N ALA A 451 16.61 5.40 2.49
CA ALA A 451 16.64 4.99 1.07
C ALA A 451 16.04 3.59 0.85
N ARG A 452 16.34 2.62 1.73
CA ARG A 452 15.73 1.28 1.66
C ARG A 452 14.21 1.33 1.81
N ILE A 453 13.69 2.13 2.75
CA ILE A 453 12.23 2.29 2.91
C ILE A 453 11.60 2.92 1.66
N ARG A 454 12.21 3.96 1.09
CA ARG A 454 11.70 4.59 -0.14
C ARG A 454 11.59 3.59 -1.30
N GLU A 455 12.62 2.77 -1.47
CA GLU A 455 12.63 1.77 -2.55
C GLU A 455 11.59 0.66 -2.34
N MET A 456 11.45 0.20 -1.09
CA MET A 456 10.40 -0.76 -0.73
C MET A 456 9.02 -0.16 -0.99
N LEU A 457 8.75 1.06 -0.51
CA LEU A 457 7.46 1.73 -0.68
C LEU A 457 7.13 1.94 -2.16
N ARG A 458 8.12 2.32 -2.97
CA ARG A 458 7.98 2.46 -4.43
C ARG A 458 7.54 1.16 -5.10
N THR A 459 8.07 0.03 -4.65
CA THR A 459 7.78 -1.29 -5.22
C THR A 459 6.42 -1.81 -4.74
N GLU A 460 6.14 -1.71 -3.45
CA GLU A 460 4.89 -2.21 -2.86
C GLU A 460 3.67 -1.37 -3.25
N PHE A 461 3.82 -0.05 -3.43
CA PHE A 461 2.72 0.83 -3.84
C PHE A 461 2.30 0.63 -5.31
N GLU A 462 3.07 -0.13 -6.10
CA GLU A 462 2.63 -0.56 -7.43
C GLU A 462 1.42 -1.51 -7.33
N GLY A 463 1.29 -2.31 -6.27
CA GLY A 463 0.14 -3.19 -6.06
C GLY A 463 -1.21 -2.47 -6.00
N PRO A 464 -1.37 -1.42 -5.17
CA PRO A 464 -2.53 -0.53 -5.21
C PRO A 464 -2.78 0.12 -6.57
N ARG A 465 -1.73 0.53 -7.29
CA ARG A 465 -1.86 1.15 -8.62
C ARG A 465 -2.35 0.16 -9.67
N GLU A 466 -1.80 -1.05 -9.70
CA GLU A 466 -2.26 -2.13 -10.58
C GLU A 466 -3.71 -2.50 -10.29
N HIS A 467 -4.10 -2.52 -9.01
CA HIS A 467 -5.49 -2.77 -8.65
C HIS A 467 -6.40 -1.63 -9.13
N ALA A 468 -6.02 -0.36 -8.98
CA ALA A 468 -6.78 0.76 -9.52
C ALA A 468 -6.99 0.67 -11.04
N ALA A 469 -6.01 0.13 -11.79
CA ALA A 469 -6.14 -0.08 -13.24
C ALA A 469 -7.26 -1.08 -13.61
N THR A 470 -7.67 -1.98 -12.69
CA THR A 470 -8.82 -2.87 -12.93
C THR A 470 -10.15 -2.11 -13.07
N PHE A 471 -10.24 -0.89 -12.52
CA PHE A 471 -11.42 -0.03 -12.62
C PHE A 471 -11.46 0.79 -13.92
N GLU A 472 -10.45 0.68 -14.79
CA GLU A 472 -10.44 1.32 -16.11
C GLU A 472 -11.63 0.89 -16.98
N GLN A 473 -12.19 -0.31 -16.76
CA GLN A 473 -13.42 -0.75 -17.41
C GLN A 473 -14.63 0.16 -17.12
N TYR A 474 -14.58 0.93 -16.03
CA TYR A 474 -15.56 1.94 -15.64
C TYR A 474 -15.05 3.38 -15.87
N ALA A 475 -14.00 3.58 -16.69
CA ALA A 475 -13.42 4.89 -16.99
C ALA A 475 -14.46 5.93 -17.42
N VAL A 476 -15.49 5.52 -18.16
CA VAL A 476 -16.59 6.39 -18.60
C VAL A 476 -17.39 6.97 -17.43
N LEU A 477 -17.53 6.23 -16.32
CA LEU A 477 -18.17 6.70 -15.08
C LEU A 477 -17.18 7.51 -14.21
N ILE A 478 -15.90 7.16 -14.23
CA ILE A 478 -14.82 7.85 -13.49
C ILE A 478 -14.63 9.27 -14.05
N THR A 479 -14.53 9.41 -15.37
CA THR A 479 -14.29 10.67 -16.08
C THR A 479 -15.53 11.54 -16.28
N LYS A 480 -16.69 11.12 -15.75
CA LYS A 480 -18.02 11.70 -16.03
C LYS A 480 -18.43 11.76 -17.50
N GLN A 481 -17.71 11.08 -18.40
CA GLN A 481 -18.11 10.98 -19.79
C GLN A 481 -19.53 10.40 -19.94
N ALA A 482 -19.92 9.49 -19.05
CA ALA A 482 -21.28 8.94 -19.01
C ALA A 482 -22.36 10.02 -18.80
N ASP A 483 -22.08 11.06 -18.02
CA ASP A 483 -23.02 12.17 -17.81
C ASP A 483 -23.19 12.98 -19.10
N THR A 484 -22.09 13.21 -19.83
CA THR A 484 -22.10 13.89 -21.14
C THR A 484 -22.80 13.05 -22.21
N ASP A 485 -22.57 11.74 -22.23
CA ASP A 485 -23.22 10.83 -23.17
C ASP A 485 -24.75 10.82 -22.95
N VAL A 486 -25.20 10.78 -21.69
CA VAL A 486 -26.62 10.88 -21.34
C VAL A 486 -27.20 12.24 -21.72
N GLU A 487 -26.47 13.34 -21.52
CA GLU A 487 -26.91 14.66 -21.98
C GLU A 487 -27.09 14.73 -23.49
N GLN A 488 -26.12 14.20 -24.23
CA GLN A 488 -26.17 14.17 -25.69
C GLN A 488 -27.32 13.31 -26.20
N PHE A 489 -27.62 12.20 -25.51
CA PHE A 489 -28.77 11.33 -25.80
C PHE A 489 -30.09 12.07 -25.51
N LEU A 490 -30.21 12.74 -24.36
CA LEU A 490 -31.43 13.47 -23.96
C LEU A 490 -31.76 14.68 -24.87
N ASN A 491 -30.77 15.20 -25.59
CA ASN A 491 -30.92 16.29 -26.56
C ASN A 491 -31.42 15.81 -27.94
N GLN A 492 -31.44 14.51 -28.20
CA GLN A 492 -31.92 13.91 -29.44
C GLN A 492 -33.31 13.29 -29.24
N GLU A 493 -34.04 13.11 -30.35
CA GLU A 493 -35.29 12.35 -30.33
C GLU A 493 -35.00 10.85 -30.43
N HIS A 494 -35.55 10.09 -29.48
CA HIS A 494 -35.35 8.65 -29.37
C HIS A 494 -36.67 7.95 -29.10
N SER A 495 -36.77 6.67 -29.49
CA SER A 495 -37.95 5.87 -29.19
C SER A 495 -37.96 5.42 -27.73
N PHE A 496 -39.12 5.10 -27.19
CA PHE A 496 -39.25 4.54 -25.83
C PHE A 496 -38.35 3.31 -25.62
N ASN A 497 -38.23 2.45 -26.64
CA ASN A 497 -37.40 1.24 -26.55
C ASN A 497 -35.90 1.57 -26.47
N ASP A 498 -35.45 2.66 -27.09
CA ASP A 498 -34.05 3.10 -26.99
C ASP A 498 -33.74 3.57 -25.55
N TYR A 499 -34.66 4.33 -24.95
CA TYR A 499 -34.57 4.69 -23.53
C TYR A 499 -34.55 3.46 -22.62
N VAL A 500 -35.39 2.45 -22.87
CA VAL A 500 -35.39 1.19 -22.12
C VAL A 500 -34.04 0.48 -22.19
N GLN A 501 -33.38 0.46 -23.35
CA GLN A 501 -32.07 -0.15 -23.51
C GLN A 501 -30.99 0.59 -22.72
N GLU A 502 -30.97 1.92 -22.79
CA GLU A 502 -30.01 2.74 -22.02
C GLU A 502 -30.24 2.61 -20.51
N VAL A 503 -31.50 2.62 -20.03
CA VAL A 503 -31.81 2.37 -18.61
C VAL A 503 -31.31 0.99 -18.17
N ARG A 504 -31.54 -0.07 -18.96
CA ARG A 504 -31.05 -1.43 -18.65
C ARG A 504 -29.52 -1.51 -18.61
N LYS A 505 -28.84 -0.80 -19.50
CA LYS A 505 -27.37 -0.71 -19.53
C LYS A 505 -26.82 -0.10 -18.24
N TYR A 506 -27.37 1.01 -17.76
CA TYR A 506 -26.93 1.60 -16.49
C TYR A 506 -27.33 0.75 -15.28
N LYS A 507 -28.53 0.15 -15.29
CA LYS A 507 -28.95 -0.80 -14.25
C LYS A 507 -28.00 -1.99 -14.11
N GLY A 508 -27.62 -2.61 -15.25
CA GLY A 508 -26.64 -3.69 -15.28
C GLY A 508 -25.26 -3.25 -14.76
N LYS A 509 -24.81 -2.03 -15.09
CA LYS A 509 -23.57 -1.47 -14.52
C LYS A 509 -23.65 -1.29 -13.01
N ILE A 510 -24.78 -0.83 -12.47
CA ILE A 510 -24.98 -0.68 -11.02
C ILE A 510 -24.89 -2.03 -10.33
N GLU A 511 -25.57 -3.05 -10.86
CA GLU A 511 -25.53 -4.41 -10.33
C GLU A 511 -24.11 -5.00 -10.38
N ASP A 512 -23.42 -4.87 -11.50
CA ASP A 512 -22.05 -5.34 -11.68
C ASP A 512 -21.08 -4.66 -10.67
N ILE A 513 -21.14 -3.33 -10.56
CA ILE A 513 -20.31 -2.55 -9.63
C ILE A 513 -20.60 -2.94 -8.17
N THR A 514 -21.87 -3.18 -7.82
CA THR A 514 -22.28 -3.40 -6.43
C THR A 514 -22.01 -4.82 -5.95
N TYR A 515 -22.15 -5.82 -6.82
CA TYR A 515 -22.15 -7.23 -6.44
C TYR A 515 -20.92 -8.02 -6.92
N ASN A 516 -20.31 -7.66 -8.04
CA ASN A 516 -19.19 -8.43 -8.61
C ASN A 516 -17.82 -7.90 -8.20
N LEU A 517 -17.74 -6.67 -7.68
CA LEU A 517 -16.47 -6.08 -7.26
C LEU A 517 -16.10 -6.45 -5.82
N GLU A 518 -14.84 -6.86 -5.64
CA GLU A 518 -14.29 -7.12 -4.31
C GLU A 518 -14.14 -5.80 -3.52
N LYS A 519 -14.74 -5.77 -2.33
CA LYS A 519 -14.72 -4.57 -1.46
C LYS A 519 -13.39 -4.34 -0.77
N VAL A 520 -12.68 -5.42 -0.47
CA VAL A 520 -11.41 -5.41 0.25
C VAL A 520 -10.47 -6.37 -0.44
N VAL A 521 -9.31 -5.86 -0.86
CA VAL A 521 -8.34 -6.64 -1.64
C VAL A 521 -6.96 -6.45 -1.04
N ARG A 522 -6.28 -7.56 -0.73
CA ARG A 522 -4.89 -7.51 -0.27
C ARG A 522 -3.91 -7.58 -1.43
N ARG A 523 -3.00 -6.62 -1.50
CA ARG A 523 -1.89 -6.55 -2.47
C ARG A 523 -0.61 -6.18 -1.74
N GLY A 524 0.29 -7.15 -1.63
CA GLY A 524 1.55 -7.00 -0.90
C GLY A 524 1.33 -6.59 0.55
N MET A 525 1.96 -5.48 0.93
CA MET A 525 1.82 -4.91 2.27
C MET A 525 0.51 -4.15 2.52
N PHE A 526 -0.30 -3.89 1.48
CA PHE A 526 -1.50 -3.06 1.57
C PHE A 526 -2.79 -3.89 1.51
N GLU A 527 -3.76 -3.49 2.32
CA GLU A 527 -5.15 -3.91 2.24
C GLU A 527 -5.96 -2.74 1.68
N ILE A 528 -6.43 -2.89 0.44
CA ILE A 528 -7.08 -1.84 -0.32
C ILE A 528 -8.58 -1.93 -0.10
N HIS A 529 -9.16 -0.88 0.46
CA HIS A 529 -10.58 -0.78 0.74
C HIS A 529 -11.25 0.02 -0.39
N CYS A 530 -12.10 -0.65 -1.17
CA CYS A 530 -12.75 -0.09 -2.35
C CYS A 530 -14.19 0.38 -2.09
N ASN A 531 -14.67 0.28 -0.84
CA ASN A 531 -16.07 0.55 -0.49
C ASN A 531 -16.57 1.93 -0.96
N ASP A 532 -15.77 2.97 -0.74
CA ASP A 532 -16.18 4.34 -1.07
C ASP A 532 -16.08 4.62 -2.57
N LEU A 533 -15.09 4.04 -3.28
CA LEU A 533 -15.04 4.07 -4.74
C LEU A 533 -16.26 3.35 -5.34
N ILE A 534 -16.56 2.13 -4.91
CA ILE A 534 -17.69 1.32 -5.40
C ILE A 534 -19.00 2.08 -5.19
N ARG A 535 -19.22 2.62 -3.99
CA ARG A 535 -20.41 3.43 -3.68
C ARG A 535 -20.51 4.66 -4.59
N SER A 536 -19.39 5.34 -4.83
CA SER A 536 -19.35 6.54 -5.67
C SER A 536 -19.64 6.23 -7.14
N LEU A 537 -19.08 5.14 -7.68
CA LEU A 537 -19.33 4.70 -9.05
C LEU A 537 -20.78 4.25 -9.25
N ALA A 538 -21.32 3.44 -8.33
CA ALA A 538 -22.72 3.03 -8.36
C ALA A 538 -23.66 4.23 -8.33
N LYS A 539 -23.38 5.22 -7.46
CA LYS A 539 -24.17 6.45 -7.37
C LYS A 539 -24.12 7.28 -8.65
N ARG A 540 -22.99 7.34 -9.36
CA ARG A 540 -22.90 8.03 -10.66
C ARG A 540 -23.73 7.32 -11.74
N ALA A 541 -23.63 6.00 -11.81
CA ALA A 541 -24.44 5.21 -12.75
C ALA A 541 -25.94 5.33 -12.44
N GLU A 542 -26.31 5.35 -11.15
CA GLU A 542 -27.69 5.60 -10.70
C GLU A 542 -28.17 7.00 -11.07
N ALA A 543 -27.33 8.03 -10.92
CA ALA A 543 -27.67 9.39 -11.35
C ALA A 543 -27.93 9.46 -12.87
N CYS A 544 -27.09 8.84 -13.69
CA CYS A 544 -27.31 8.71 -15.13
C CYS A 544 -28.65 8.03 -15.45
N MET A 545 -28.93 6.89 -14.79
CA MET A 545 -30.18 6.15 -14.97
C MET A 545 -31.41 6.97 -14.57
N ASN A 546 -31.35 7.67 -13.45
CA ASN A 546 -32.46 8.48 -12.94
C ASN A 546 -32.77 9.65 -13.87
N ARG A 547 -31.77 10.29 -14.48
CA ARG A 547 -32.00 11.35 -15.49
C ARG A 547 -32.76 10.84 -16.71
N LEU A 548 -32.45 9.62 -17.18
CA LEU A 548 -33.18 8.98 -18.27
C LEU A 548 -34.63 8.68 -17.85
N LEU A 549 -34.83 8.10 -16.66
CA LEU A 549 -36.16 7.80 -16.13
C LEU A 549 -37.00 9.06 -15.93
N GLU A 550 -36.43 10.14 -15.39
CA GLU A 550 -37.10 11.43 -15.24
C GLU A 550 -37.60 11.97 -16.58
N ARG A 551 -36.79 11.84 -17.65
CA ARG A 551 -37.23 12.22 -19.00
C ARG A 551 -38.38 11.34 -19.49
N MET A 552 -38.28 10.02 -19.33
CA MET A 552 -39.35 9.09 -19.73
C MET A 552 -40.67 9.36 -18.98
N VAL A 553 -40.61 9.66 -17.68
CA VAL A 553 -41.79 10.02 -16.87
C VAL A 553 -42.42 11.31 -17.39
N LYS A 554 -41.60 12.30 -17.73
CA LYS A 554 -42.09 13.57 -18.30
C LYS A 554 -42.74 13.33 -19.67
N ASP A 555 -42.09 12.61 -20.57
CA ASP A 555 -42.62 12.36 -21.91
C ASP A 555 -43.94 11.53 -21.84
N HIS A 556 -44.03 10.57 -20.92
CA HIS A 556 -45.27 9.83 -20.63
C HIS A 556 -46.38 10.73 -20.09
N ARG A 557 -46.04 11.67 -19.18
CA ARG A 557 -46.99 12.66 -18.66
C ARG A 557 -47.52 13.54 -19.79
N ASP A 558 -46.63 14.13 -20.58
CA ASP A 558 -46.98 15.05 -21.67
C ASP A 558 -47.87 14.33 -22.72
N SER A 559 -47.54 13.08 -23.07
CA SER A 559 -48.35 12.22 -23.95
C SER A 559 -49.73 11.90 -23.34
N GLY A 560 -49.76 11.64 -22.03
CA GLY A 560 -51.00 11.38 -21.29
C GLY A 560 -51.94 12.58 -21.24
N GLU A 561 -51.42 13.79 -21.00
CA GLU A 561 -52.18 15.04 -21.05
C GLU A 561 -52.73 15.30 -22.46
N GLU A 562 -51.93 15.04 -23.50
CA GLU A 562 -52.37 15.15 -24.88
C GLU A 562 -53.52 14.18 -25.19
N LEU A 563 -53.40 12.91 -24.78
CA LEU A 563 -54.43 11.89 -24.97
C LEU A 563 -55.73 12.25 -24.25
N ILE A 564 -55.64 12.66 -22.98
CA ILE A 564 -56.79 13.15 -22.20
C ILE A 564 -57.46 14.31 -22.95
N GLY A 565 -56.69 15.30 -23.40
CA GLY A 565 -57.22 16.45 -24.14
C GLY A 565 -57.88 16.07 -25.46
N GLN A 566 -57.41 15.03 -26.16
CA GLN A 566 -58.08 14.53 -27.38
C GLN A 566 -59.42 13.86 -27.06
N PHE A 567 -59.50 13.07 -25.98
CA PHE A 567 -60.78 12.50 -25.52
C PHE A 567 -61.76 13.59 -25.05
N GLU A 568 -61.28 14.57 -24.28
CA GLU A 568 -62.08 15.70 -23.81
C GLU A 568 -62.70 16.49 -24.97
N ARG A 569 -61.93 16.82 -26.01
CA ARG A 569 -62.45 17.50 -27.20
C ARG A 569 -63.57 16.72 -27.89
N ILE A 570 -63.45 15.39 -27.98
CA ILE A 570 -64.50 14.56 -28.58
C ILE A 570 -65.75 14.56 -27.69
N ALA A 571 -65.58 14.42 -26.37
CA ALA A 571 -66.67 14.44 -25.41
C ALA A 571 -67.40 15.79 -25.37
N GLU A 572 -66.66 16.90 -25.36
CA GLU A 572 -67.22 18.26 -25.43
C GLU A 572 -68.03 18.48 -26.70
N GLN A 573 -67.53 18.02 -27.85
CA GLN A 573 -68.26 18.09 -29.12
C GLN A 573 -69.50 17.19 -29.11
N ALA A 574 -69.46 16.05 -28.42
CA ALA A 574 -70.58 15.12 -28.30
C ALA A 574 -71.77 15.73 -27.51
N VAL A 575 -71.48 16.46 -26.43
CA VAL A 575 -72.50 17.08 -25.56
C VAL A 575 -72.90 18.49 -26.05
N ARG A 576 -72.20 19.05 -27.04
CA ARG A 576 -72.55 20.35 -27.63
C ARG A 576 -73.94 20.32 -28.25
N THR A 577 -74.81 21.21 -27.76
CA THR A 577 -76.17 21.35 -28.30
C THR A 577 -76.13 22.17 -29.60
N PRO A 578 -76.54 21.61 -30.76
CA PRO A 578 -76.53 22.35 -32.01
C PRO A 578 -77.59 23.47 -32.02
N MET A 579 -77.25 24.61 -32.62
CA MET A 579 -78.14 25.76 -32.76
C MET A 579 -78.81 25.84 -34.14
N SER A 580 -78.32 25.06 -35.12
CA SER A 580 -78.87 24.98 -36.47
C SER A 580 -78.81 23.56 -37.04
N THR A 581 -79.61 23.30 -38.08
CA THR A 581 -79.63 22.04 -38.81
C THR A 581 -78.28 21.73 -39.46
N ALA A 582 -77.61 22.75 -40.02
CA ALA A 582 -76.26 22.60 -40.59
C ALA A 582 -75.22 22.20 -39.52
N GLU A 583 -75.28 22.81 -38.34
CA GLU A 583 -74.39 22.49 -37.22
C GLU A 583 -74.66 21.08 -36.67
N LEU A 584 -75.93 20.65 -36.61
CA LEU A 584 -76.29 19.28 -36.22
C LEU A 584 -75.69 18.24 -37.18
N MET A 585 -75.73 18.50 -38.49
CA MET A 585 -75.16 17.59 -39.49
C MET A 585 -73.63 17.55 -39.44
N GLU A 586 -72.97 18.68 -39.21
CA GLU A 586 -71.52 18.75 -39.01
C GLU A 586 -71.07 17.95 -37.77
N ILE A 587 -71.77 18.12 -36.64
CA ILE A 587 -71.46 17.39 -35.40
C ILE A 587 -71.69 15.89 -35.59
N LYS A 588 -72.79 15.47 -36.24
CA LYS A 588 -73.06 14.05 -36.56
C LYS A 588 -71.95 13.44 -37.43
N ALA A 589 -71.50 14.15 -38.46
CA ALA A 589 -70.41 13.70 -39.34
C ALA A 589 -69.08 13.56 -38.58
N PHE A 590 -68.74 14.56 -37.75
CA PHE A 590 -67.55 14.53 -36.92
C PHE A 590 -67.54 13.36 -35.94
N LEU A 591 -68.65 13.09 -35.25
CA LEU A 591 -68.74 12.02 -34.25
C LEU A 591 -68.79 10.63 -34.90
N ALA A 592 -69.42 10.49 -36.07
CA ALA A 592 -69.35 9.26 -36.85
C ALA A 592 -67.90 8.93 -37.27
N LYS A 593 -67.15 9.93 -37.74
CA LYS A 593 -65.72 9.79 -38.04
C LYS A 593 -64.91 9.47 -36.78
N SER A 594 -65.19 10.16 -35.68
CA SER A 594 -64.49 9.96 -34.41
C SER A 594 -64.68 8.55 -33.87
N LYS A 595 -65.91 8.02 -33.92
CA LYS A 595 -66.24 6.65 -33.48
C LYS A 595 -65.58 5.57 -34.34
N THR A 596 -65.40 5.80 -35.64
CA THR A 596 -64.90 4.78 -36.58
C THR A 596 -63.38 4.82 -36.79
N GLN A 597 -62.73 5.97 -36.61
CA GLN A 597 -61.31 6.15 -36.88
C GLN A 597 -60.56 6.64 -35.64
N THR A 598 -60.95 7.80 -35.09
CA THR A 598 -60.18 8.49 -34.04
C THR A 598 -60.14 7.71 -32.73
N ILE A 599 -61.27 7.17 -32.26
CA ILE A 599 -61.34 6.41 -30.99
C ILE A 599 -60.51 5.12 -31.05
N PRO A 600 -60.61 4.27 -32.09
CA PRO A 600 -59.73 3.10 -32.22
C PRO A 600 -58.23 3.44 -32.22
N ASP A 601 -57.83 4.57 -32.81
CA ASP A 601 -56.43 5.00 -32.81
C ASP A 601 -55.99 5.54 -31.44
N LEU A 602 -56.86 6.26 -30.72
CA LEU A 602 -56.64 6.67 -29.33
C LEU A 602 -56.52 5.46 -28.39
N GLU A 603 -57.36 4.43 -28.57
CA GLU A 603 -57.29 3.18 -27.80
C GLU A 603 -55.93 2.48 -28.01
N LYS A 604 -55.41 2.42 -29.24
CA LYS A 604 -54.07 1.88 -29.50
C LYS A 604 -52.98 2.66 -28.79
N ARG A 605 -53.02 4.00 -28.84
CA ARG A 605 -52.07 4.85 -28.10
C ARG A 605 -52.16 4.64 -26.59
N LEU A 606 -53.36 4.39 -26.08
CA LEU A 606 -53.60 4.16 -24.66
C LEU A 606 -53.09 2.78 -24.21
N VAL A 607 -53.12 1.76 -25.08
CA VAL A 607 -52.41 0.49 -24.86
C VAL A 607 -50.89 0.70 -24.81
N GLN A 608 -50.33 1.51 -25.73
CA GLN A 608 -48.90 1.85 -25.69
C GLN A 608 -48.53 2.55 -24.38
N ALA A 609 -49.30 3.58 -23.98
CA ALA A 609 -49.10 4.30 -22.72
C ALA A 609 -49.20 3.37 -21.49
N LYS A 610 -50.05 2.33 -21.55
CA LYS A 610 -50.11 1.30 -20.49
C LYS A 610 -48.81 0.49 -20.40
N ASP A 611 -48.27 0.04 -21.53
CA ASP A 611 -47.03 -0.74 -21.55
C ASP A 611 -45.83 0.11 -21.06
N GLU A 612 -45.79 1.38 -21.46
CA GLU A 612 -44.82 2.36 -20.97
C GLU A 612 -44.93 2.56 -19.44
N LEU A 613 -46.16 2.72 -18.92
CA LEU A 613 -46.41 2.86 -17.50
C LEU A 613 -45.96 1.64 -16.69
N ILE A 614 -46.19 0.42 -17.19
CA ILE A 614 -45.75 -0.82 -16.51
C ILE A 614 -44.22 -0.81 -16.36
N PHE A 615 -43.50 -0.41 -17.39
CA PHE A 615 -42.04 -0.29 -17.32
C PHE A 615 -41.61 0.78 -16.30
N LEU A 616 -42.24 1.95 -16.31
CA LEU A 616 -41.93 3.03 -15.37
C LEU A 616 -42.17 2.61 -13.92
N LEU A 617 -43.32 2.01 -13.60
CA LEU A 617 -43.64 1.50 -12.26
C LEU A 617 -42.63 0.45 -11.76
N GLY A 618 -41.99 -0.28 -12.66
CA GLY A 618 -40.96 -1.27 -12.32
C GLY A 618 -39.56 -0.69 -12.06
N ASN A 619 -39.32 0.58 -12.40
CA ASN A 619 -37.98 1.20 -12.33
C ASN A 619 -37.95 2.55 -11.62
N THR A 620 -39.09 3.20 -11.38
CA THR A 620 -39.19 4.48 -10.67
C THR A 620 -40.45 4.55 -9.82
N GLU A 621 -40.37 5.33 -8.73
CA GLU A 621 -41.54 5.71 -7.96
C GLU A 621 -42.24 6.90 -8.64
N LEU A 622 -43.53 6.76 -8.94
CA LEU A 622 -44.32 7.83 -9.55
C LEU A 622 -45.03 8.66 -8.46
N PRO A 623 -45.01 10.00 -8.58
CA PRO A 623 -45.70 10.85 -7.64
C PRO A 623 -47.23 10.68 -7.74
N PRO A 624 -47.99 10.94 -6.66
CA PRO A 624 -49.44 10.76 -6.64
C PRO A 624 -50.21 11.55 -7.72
N ALA A 625 -49.66 12.68 -8.16
CA ALA A 625 -50.24 13.47 -9.26
C ALA A 625 -50.23 12.68 -10.59
N ASP A 626 -49.11 12.03 -10.91
CA ASP A 626 -48.97 11.23 -12.13
C ASP A 626 -49.84 9.97 -12.07
N LEU A 627 -49.98 9.35 -10.89
CA LEU A 627 -50.89 8.22 -10.70
C LEU A 627 -52.36 8.61 -10.94
N ARG A 628 -52.77 9.80 -10.48
CA ARG A 628 -54.12 10.34 -10.75
C ARG A 628 -54.33 10.65 -12.21
N LEU A 629 -53.33 11.25 -12.88
CA LEU A 629 -53.37 11.52 -14.31
C LEU A 629 -53.52 10.23 -15.11
N ASN A 630 -52.73 9.20 -14.80
CA ASN A 630 -52.85 7.88 -15.40
C ASN A 630 -54.24 7.27 -15.18
N THR A 631 -54.78 7.37 -13.96
CA THR A 631 -56.14 6.89 -13.65
C THR A 631 -57.19 7.62 -14.50
N ASN A 632 -57.07 8.94 -14.64
CA ASN A 632 -57.97 9.73 -15.48
C ASN A 632 -57.86 9.31 -16.96
N MET A 633 -56.64 9.21 -17.47
CA MET A 633 -56.34 8.78 -18.85
C MET A 633 -57.01 7.45 -19.18
N PHE A 634 -56.83 6.42 -18.34
CA PHE A 634 -57.41 5.10 -18.60
C PHE A 634 -58.93 5.07 -18.42
N SER A 635 -59.50 5.93 -17.56
CA SER A 635 -60.95 6.00 -17.34
C SER A 635 -61.75 6.51 -18.55
N TRP A 636 -61.11 7.19 -19.51
CA TRP A 636 -61.79 7.71 -20.69
C TRP A 636 -62.41 6.62 -21.57
N ILE A 637 -61.83 5.41 -21.60
CA ILE A 637 -62.40 4.28 -22.34
C ILE A 637 -63.80 3.93 -21.81
N GLU A 638 -64.01 3.99 -20.50
CA GLU A 638 -65.30 3.69 -19.88
C GLU A 638 -66.30 4.84 -20.03
N ARG A 639 -65.81 6.09 -20.09
CA ARG A 639 -66.64 7.30 -20.18
C ARG A 639 -67.15 7.59 -21.59
N MET A 640 -66.37 7.28 -22.62
CA MET A 640 -66.69 7.63 -24.01
C MET A 640 -68.03 7.05 -24.52
N PRO A 641 -68.40 5.78 -24.24
CA PRO A 641 -69.69 5.24 -24.66
C PRO A 641 -70.88 6.06 -24.16
N ALA A 642 -70.86 6.47 -22.89
CA ALA A 642 -71.92 7.29 -22.29
C ALA A 642 -72.03 8.66 -22.98
N ALA A 643 -70.90 9.31 -23.29
CA ALA A 643 -70.90 10.58 -24.02
C ALA A 643 -71.50 10.44 -25.43
N PHE A 644 -71.27 9.33 -26.12
CA PHE A 644 -71.89 9.07 -27.43
C PHE A 644 -73.39 8.76 -27.34
N GLU A 645 -73.85 8.10 -26.28
CA GLU A 645 -75.28 7.87 -26.03
C GLU A 645 -76.02 9.17 -25.71
N GLU A 646 -75.40 10.05 -24.92
CA GLU A 646 -75.92 11.38 -24.63
C GLU A 646 -76.02 12.21 -25.92
N HIS A 647 -74.99 12.18 -26.78
CA HIS A 647 -75.07 12.81 -28.10
C HIS A 647 -76.21 12.27 -28.94
N ALA A 648 -76.39 10.95 -29.00
CA ALA A 648 -77.47 10.33 -29.76
C ALA A 648 -78.86 10.81 -29.30
N THR A 649 -78.99 11.06 -27.98
CA THR A 649 -80.21 11.60 -27.39
C THR A 649 -80.42 13.07 -27.78
N ILE A 650 -79.40 13.93 -27.58
CA ILE A 650 -79.45 15.36 -27.94
C ILE A 650 -79.71 15.54 -29.43
N ALA A 651 -79.02 14.77 -30.28
CA ALA A 651 -79.17 14.84 -31.72
C ALA A 651 -80.58 14.46 -32.17
N LYS A 652 -81.18 13.43 -31.55
CA LYS A 652 -82.55 13.00 -31.85
C LYS A 652 -83.57 14.07 -31.43
N GLU A 653 -83.46 14.60 -30.22
CA GLU A 653 -84.35 15.66 -29.73
C GLU A 653 -84.26 16.94 -30.58
N LYS A 654 -83.04 17.35 -30.95
CA LYS A 654 -82.82 18.54 -31.78
C LYS A 654 -83.25 18.32 -33.22
N GLU A 655 -83.08 17.13 -33.77
CA GLU A 655 -83.59 16.77 -35.08
C GLU A 655 -85.11 16.88 -35.13
N GLU A 656 -85.82 16.41 -34.09
CA GLU A 656 -87.28 16.55 -33.98
C GLU A 656 -87.68 18.02 -33.86
N GLN A 657 -87.03 18.79 -32.99
CA GLN A 657 -87.28 20.24 -32.83
C GLN A 657 -87.02 21.02 -34.12
N PHE A 658 -85.95 20.74 -34.85
CA PHE A 658 -85.64 21.42 -36.11
C PHE A 658 -86.62 21.02 -37.21
N LYS A 659 -87.05 19.76 -37.29
CA LYS A 659 -88.11 19.33 -38.22
C LYS A 659 -89.45 20.02 -37.93
N GLU A 660 -89.87 20.07 -36.67
CA GLU A 660 -91.09 20.79 -36.27
C GLU A 660 -91.00 22.29 -36.59
N ALA A 661 -89.86 22.92 -36.27
CA ALA A 661 -89.62 24.33 -36.56
C ALA A 661 -89.60 24.61 -38.08
N LEU A 662 -89.02 23.72 -38.89
CA LEU A 662 -89.03 23.81 -40.35
C LEU A 662 -90.45 23.67 -40.91
N THR A 663 -91.23 22.73 -40.37
CA THR A 663 -92.64 22.53 -40.75
C THR A 663 -93.46 23.79 -40.47
N LEU A 664 -93.32 24.38 -39.27
CA LEU A 664 -94.01 25.61 -38.91
C LEU A 664 -93.55 26.81 -39.75
N LYS A 665 -92.25 26.93 -40.06
CA LYS A 665 -91.72 27.97 -40.94
C LYS A 665 -92.29 27.84 -42.35
N ARG A 666 -92.40 26.61 -42.86
CA ARG A 666 -92.98 26.30 -44.17
C ARG A 666 -94.46 26.65 -44.21
N GLU A 667 -95.24 26.28 -43.20
CA GLU A 667 -96.66 26.65 -43.09
C GLU A 667 -96.85 28.18 -43.14
N ARG A 668 -96.11 28.93 -42.32
CA ARG A 668 -96.14 30.40 -42.34
C ARG A 668 -95.70 30.98 -43.68
N PHE A 669 -94.69 30.39 -44.32
CA PHE A 669 -94.22 30.84 -45.62
C PHE A 669 -95.25 30.57 -46.73
N VAL A 670 -95.99 29.47 -46.64
CA VAL A 670 -97.14 29.20 -47.53
C VAL A 670 -98.22 30.27 -47.33
N GLU A 671 -98.56 30.63 -46.08
CA GLU A 671 -99.49 31.73 -45.80
C GLU A 671 -98.99 33.08 -46.37
N GLU A 672 -97.69 33.37 -46.28
CA GLU A 672 -97.07 34.56 -46.90
C GLU A 672 -97.20 34.54 -48.43
N LEU A 673 -96.95 33.38 -49.08
CA LEU A 673 -97.10 33.20 -50.52
C LEU A 673 -98.57 33.34 -50.97
N GLU A 674 -99.53 32.84 -50.18
CA GLU A 674 -100.96 33.06 -50.43
C GLU A 674 -101.32 34.55 -50.37
N ASN A 675 -100.73 35.29 -49.43
CA ASN A 675 -100.90 36.75 -49.36
C ASN A 675 -100.25 37.47 -50.56
N TYR A 676 -99.09 37.02 -51.03
CA TYR A 676 -98.48 37.54 -52.26
C TYR A 676 -99.37 37.24 -53.48
N THR A 677 -99.98 36.06 -53.53
CA THR A 677 -100.94 35.68 -54.58
C THR A 677 -102.13 36.64 -54.61
N LYS A 678 -102.73 36.94 -53.46
CA LYS A 678 -103.79 37.97 -53.35
C LYS A 678 -103.33 39.35 -53.80
N GLN A 679 -102.11 39.78 -53.44
CA GLN A 679 -101.56 41.07 -53.88
C GLN A 679 -101.29 41.13 -55.39
N VAL A 680 -100.97 40.00 -56.03
CA VAL A 680 -100.84 39.87 -57.49
C VAL A 680 -102.22 39.88 -58.16
N GLU A 681 -103.22 39.22 -57.59
CA GLU A 681 -104.61 39.26 -58.05
C GLU A 681 -105.18 40.68 -57.97
N GLU A 682 -104.91 41.43 -56.90
CA GLU A 682 -105.29 42.85 -56.78
C GLU A 682 -104.70 43.73 -57.90
N LEU A 683 -103.51 43.40 -58.42
CA LEU A 683 -102.93 44.12 -59.56
C LEU A 683 -103.72 43.90 -60.86
N GLN A 684 -104.44 42.78 -60.99
CA GLN A 684 -105.30 42.51 -62.15
C GLN A 684 -106.53 43.45 -62.21
N GLU A 685 -107.00 43.91 -61.05
CA GLU A 685 -108.16 44.82 -60.94
C GLU A 685 -107.78 46.31 -61.12
N MET A 686 -106.49 46.64 -61.20
CA MET A 686 -105.98 48.02 -61.25
C MET A 686 -105.86 48.55 -62.70
N GLY A 687 -106.95 49.10 -63.25
CA GLY A 687 -107.06 49.54 -64.65
C GLY A 687 -106.91 51.06 -64.93
N ASN A 688 -106.57 51.89 -63.93
CA ASN A 688 -106.55 53.36 -64.09
C ASN A 688 -105.18 53.91 -64.56
N ILE A 689 -105.12 54.38 -65.80
CA ILE A 689 -103.89 54.88 -66.46
C ILE A 689 -103.21 56.04 -65.71
N LYS A 690 -103.96 56.85 -64.93
CA LYS A 690 -103.38 58.00 -64.19
C LYS A 690 -102.55 57.59 -62.96
N GLU A 691 -102.71 56.36 -62.47
CA GLU A 691 -102.00 55.83 -61.29
C GLU A 691 -100.89 54.83 -61.65
N LEU A 692 -100.56 54.68 -62.94
CA LEU A 692 -99.55 53.74 -63.46
C LEU A 692 -98.19 53.78 -62.73
N PRO A 693 -97.62 54.95 -62.34
CA PRO A 693 -96.36 54.99 -61.59
C PRO A 693 -96.45 54.33 -60.21
N ARG A 694 -97.63 54.35 -59.59
CA ARG A 694 -97.92 53.71 -58.30
C ARG A 694 -98.05 52.19 -58.47
N TYR A 695 -98.69 51.73 -59.56
CA TYR A 695 -98.82 50.31 -59.87
C TYR A 695 -97.46 49.68 -60.22
N HIS A 696 -96.62 50.39 -60.98
CA HIS A 696 -95.26 49.95 -61.29
C HIS A 696 -94.41 49.78 -60.02
N LYS A 697 -94.49 50.72 -59.05
CA LYS A 697 -93.82 50.57 -57.75
C LYS A 697 -94.36 49.38 -56.93
N LYS A 698 -95.68 49.15 -56.95
CA LYS A 698 -96.30 48.00 -56.25
C LYS A 698 -95.86 46.66 -56.90
N ALA A 699 -95.78 46.60 -58.23
CA ALA A 699 -95.28 45.45 -58.97
C ALA A 699 -93.79 45.17 -58.71
N GLN A 700 -92.92 46.19 -58.75
CA GLN A 700 -91.49 46.03 -58.39
C GLN A 700 -91.30 45.56 -56.95
N HIS A 701 -92.14 46.03 -56.01
CA HIS A 701 -92.09 45.58 -54.63
C HIS A 701 -92.52 44.11 -54.48
N ILE A 702 -93.53 43.66 -55.24
CA ILE A 702 -93.96 42.25 -55.27
C ILE A 702 -92.90 41.37 -55.94
N GLU A 703 -92.31 41.82 -57.05
CA GLU A 703 -91.20 41.14 -57.73
C GLU A 703 -89.99 40.94 -56.79
N GLN A 704 -89.62 41.97 -56.03
CA GLN A 704 -88.56 41.87 -55.03
C GLN A 704 -88.91 40.87 -53.91
N LYS A 705 -90.16 40.85 -53.45
CA LYS A 705 -90.64 39.86 -52.46
C LYS A 705 -90.63 38.44 -53.00
N LEU A 706 -91.03 38.23 -54.26
CA LEU A 706 -91.01 36.92 -54.92
C LEU A 706 -89.57 36.42 -55.16
N THR A 707 -88.64 37.33 -55.47
CA THR A 707 -87.21 36.99 -55.61
C THR A 707 -86.62 36.53 -54.26
N GLN A 708 -86.92 37.26 -53.17
CA GLN A 708 -86.52 36.84 -51.81
C GLN A 708 -87.22 35.55 -51.35
N ALA A 709 -88.45 35.31 -51.81
CA ALA A 709 -89.17 34.07 -51.56
C ALA A 709 -88.50 32.88 -52.27
N ALA A 710 -88.01 33.07 -53.51
CA ALA A 710 -87.26 32.03 -54.23
C ALA A 710 -85.95 31.66 -53.50
N GLU A 711 -85.20 32.66 -53.01
CA GLU A 711 -83.99 32.42 -52.19
C GLU A 711 -84.30 31.66 -50.88
N ARG A 712 -85.44 31.94 -50.23
CA ARG A 712 -85.89 31.19 -49.05
C ARG A 712 -86.28 29.75 -49.36
N ILE A 713 -86.90 29.51 -50.52
CA ILE A 713 -87.24 28.14 -50.96
C ILE A 713 -85.96 27.31 -51.13
N GLU A 714 -84.93 27.90 -51.73
CA GLU A 714 -83.63 27.23 -51.88
C GLU A 714 -83.00 26.90 -50.52
N GLN A 715 -83.11 27.78 -49.53
CA GLN A 715 -82.66 27.52 -48.16
C GLN A 715 -83.43 26.38 -47.49
N PHE A 716 -84.75 26.29 -47.69
CA PHE A 716 -85.55 25.18 -47.16
C PHE A 716 -85.19 23.86 -47.83
N ASN A 717 -84.97 23.86 -49.15
CA ASN A 717 -84.56 22.64 -49.86
C ASN A 717 -83.22 22.11 -49.33
N VAL A 718 -82.25 22.99 -49.08
CA VAL A 718 -80.95 22.63 -48.49
C VAL A 718 -81.07 22.15 -47.04
N GLU A 719 -82.10 22.57 -46.31
CA GLU A 719 -82.37 22.11 -44.94
C GLU A 719 -83.16 20.79 -44.90
N GLU A 720 -83.91 20.44 -45.96
CA GLU A 720 -84.65 19.18 -46.12
C GLU A 720 -83.77 18.03 -46.68
N ASP A 721 -82.84 18.35 -47.59
CA ASP A 721 -81.84 17.41 -48.16
C ASP A 721 -80.76 17.00 -47.14
#